data_AF-M7XY12-F1
#
_entry.id   AF-M7XY12-F1
#
_cell.length_a   1.000
_cell.length_b   1.000
_cell.length_c   1.000
_cell.angle_alpha   90.00
_cell.angle_beta   90.00
_cell.angle_gamma   90.00
#
_symmetry.space_group_name_H-M   'P 1'
#
loop_
_entity.id
_entity.type
_entity.pdbx_description
1 polymer ?
#
loop_
_entity_poly.entity_id
_entity_poly.type
_entity_poly.pdbx_seq_one_letter_code
_entity_poly.pdbx_strand_id
1 'polypeptide(L)'
;MSVFAPSALSSASSSQAPPTSSLSSFLTSTSVPSAPPPSQSYVQLCKVVLQRRLRNLFGLTAVATGVALYLAIFDPRELPGSLFNVVPLLLFAPIAFLGTLPVLVLRKQTITTSRPPLPTLFSKLSSIRKRSLALPVFFAYLLAALILHFAYIWAASWTSRDARLGWLFFHQGRDAWQVNERRLLLAIFHAVLAAWATVQHIVEDRAQVEFDDDATLTIPARLASTGRKRCSSAFQSATSATFTFWSAYVLLRRPVLRFFLAHVLPTWSRPYMYAMMRHSGAYSLTLATRAFASALLFFLAWEAAHVCFDVYATHPMLVSQFAPNPNQALLSGLRASDPYYQHFAFLELSLLTLTNPSRRQAIFKDVKPGSAAGGAWAEISRECLLLIGKELQRAKGRSSTASSGAGASTSSAPVARDEQSSPNRAPVKSGDVFVPSKPSLFDKLASAAINSSSQALGSSPALQGASRAITSTSQGPAAQEAKQAVSTALTSASTAVSRVPSILQSAHLISASTAQSVTDAAKTAPPPDMVAEVVGVEQKVAKLVPAVARGKVFEVSMEYRVRNRVPRRQETVCAIQALSNLICASLTEDPYGVAQRDIPKVLEAFVRYLAILDSVAAEMQSAAEQVVGGREEQERARRVVEREIGEVQDALRNGAKAILTEFAEYLGSFRFPTKVASQLQLLVDYGGN
;
A
#
# COMPACT_ATOMS: atom_id res chain seq x y z
N MET A 1 -18.09 40.87 -43.13
CA MET A 1 -18.97 41.31 -44.22
C MET A 1 -18.17 41.27 -45.51
N SER A 2 -18.77 40.68 -46.56
CA SER A 2 -18.38 40.62 -48.00
C SER A 2 -16.96 40.13 -48.33
N VAL A 3 -16.71 38.98 -48.99
CA VAL A 3 -17.23 38.44 -50.28
C VAL A 3 -16.83 39.31 -51.48
N PHE A 4 -16.41 38.65 -52.57
CA PHE A 4 -15.94 39.12 -53.90
C PHE A 4 -14.40 39.29 -54.02
N ALA A 5 -13.67 38.79 -55.01
CA ALA A 5 -13.90 38.00 -56.23
C ALA A 5 -12.49 37.59 -56.81
N PRO A 6 -12.32 37.09 -58.06
CA PRO A 6 -11.47 35.93 -58.40
C PRO A 6 -10.40 36.27 -59.48
N SER A 7 -10.04 35.30 -60.35
CA SER A 7 -9.31 35.39 -61.65
C SER A 7 -7.80 35.09 -61.54
N ALA A 8 -7.15 34.29 -62.40
CA ALA A 8 -7.31 34.01 -63.83
C ALA A 8 -6.75 32.59 -64.14
N LEU A 9 -7.46 31.69 -64.83
CA LEU A 9 -7.69 31.53 -66.29
C LEU A 9 -6.56 30.84 -67.08
N SER A 10 -7.01 29.85 -67.88
CA SER A 10 -6.42 29.22 -69.09
C SER A 10 -5.60 27.94 -68.87
N SER A 11 -6.16 26.71 -69.02
CA SER A 11 -6.63 25.97 -70.23
C SER A 11 -5.52 25.04 -70.76
N ALA A 12 -5.68 23.75 -71.12
CA ALA A 12 -6.85 23.02 -71.58
C ALA A 12 -6.62 21.48 -71.52
N SER A 13 -7.74 20.73 -71.49
CA SER A 13 -8.05 19.41 -72.12
C SER A 13 -7.09 18.22 -71.90
N SER A 14 -7.52 16.99 -71.60
CA SER A 14 -8.83 16.34 -71.66
C SER A 14 -8.71 14.94 -71.02
N SER A 15 -9.86 14.43 -70.54
CA SER A 15 -10.20 13.01 -70.38
C SER A 15 -9.95 12.34 -69.02
N GLN A 16 -11.02 11.68 -68.56
CA GLN A 16 -11.11 10.56 -67.62
C GLN A 16 -11.29 10.80 -66.11
N ALA A 17 -12.55 10.58 -65.71
CA ALA A 17 -13.02 9.83 -64.54
C ALA A 17 -12.85 10.45 -63.12
N PRO A 18 -13.85 10.24 -62.23
CA PRO A 18 -13.79 10.73 -60.85
C PRO A 18 -12.63 10.07 -60.10
N PRO A 19 -11.98 10.76 -59.14
CA PRO A 19 -10.91 10.17 -58.36
C PRO A 19 -11.49 9.05 -57.49
N THR A 20 -11.32 7.82 -57.96
CA THR A 20 -11.41 6.63 -57.12
C THR A 20 -10.25 6.72 -56.13
N SER A 21 -10.52 7.25 -54.94
CA SER A 21 -9.64 7.11 -53.79
C SER A 21 -9.48 5.60 -53.53
N SER A 22 -8.40 5.03 -54.03
CA SER A 22 -8.12 3.62 -53.87
C SER A 22 -7.81 3.35 -52.39
N LEU A 23 -8.70 2.56 -51.77
CA LEU A 23 -8.59 2.02 -50.41
C LEU A 23 -7.29 1.23 -50.16
N SER A 24 -6.49 1.00 -51.20
CA SER A 24 -5.19 0.34 -51.14
C SER A 24 -4.05 1.23 -50.63
N SER A 25 -4.20 2.56 -50.56
CA SER A 25 -3.21 3.45 -49.94
C SER A 25 -3.25 3.47 -48.40
N PHE A 26 -4.37 3.02 -47.81
CA PHE A 26 -4.51 2.84 -46.36
C PHE A 26 -3.97 1.49 -45.85
N LEU A 27 -3.57 0.57 -46.75
CA LEU A 27 -3.16 -0.79 -46.38
C LEU A 27 -1.65 -1.05 -46.50
N THR A 28 -0.83 -0.05 -46.86
CA THR A 28 0.62 -0.24 -47.03
C THR A 28 1.50 0.82 -46.37
N SER A 29 0.96 1.58 -45.40
CA SER A 29 1.80 2.24 -44.40
C SER A 29 1.65 1.55 -43.05
N THR A 30 2.17 0.32 -42.94
CA THR A 30 2.70 -0.13 -41.65
C THR A 30 3.85 0.82 -41.35
N SER A 31 3.57 1.95 -40.70
CA SER A 31 4.57 2.71 -40.00
C SER A 31 5.27 1.71 -39.09
N VAL A 32 6.51 1.34 -39.41
CA VAL A 32 7.41 0.77 -38.42
C VAL A 32 7.34 1.75 -37.25
N PRO A 33 6.88 1.34 -36.06
CA PRO A 33 6.85 2.26 -34.94
C PRO A 33 8.26 2.81 -34.80
N SER A 34 8.39 4.14 -34.94
CA SER A 34 9.63 4.85 -34.65
C SER A 34 10.21 4.27 -33.37
N ALA A 35 11.46 3.80 -33.43
CA ALA A 35 12.10 3.15 -32.30
C ALA A 35 11.87 4.02 -31.05
N PRO A 36 11.23 3.48 -30.00
CA PRO A 36 10.82 4.29 -28.86
C PRO A 36 12.06 4.89 -28.20
N PRO A 37 11.92 6.02 -27.47
CA PRO A 37 13.03 6.58 -26.73
C PRO A 37 13.67 5.49 -25.86
N PRO A 38 15.02 5.42 -25.79
CA PRO A 38 15.74 4.33 -25.13
C PRO A 38 15.37 4.15 -23.66
N SER A 39 14.82 5.20 -23.03
CA SER A 39 14.38 5.24 -21.64
C SER A 39 13.11 4.43 -21.32
N GLN A 40 12.31 4.01 -22.31
CA GLN A 40 11.06 3.26 -22.07
C GLN A 40 11.02 1.86 -22.70
N SER A 41 12.14 1.38 -23.24
CA SER A 41 12.22 0.10 -23.94
C SER A 41 11.77 -1.09 -23.07
N TYR A 42 12.18 -1.13 -21.80
CA TYR A 42 11.82 -2.19 -20.86
C TYR A 42 10.31 -2.26 -20.59
N VAL A 43 9.73 -1.10 -20.26
CA VAL A 43 8.32 -0.99 -19.84
C VAL A 43 7.38 -1.47 -20.95
N GLN A 44 7.69 -1.19 -22.22
CA GLN A 44 6.88 -1.64 -23.34
C GLN A 44 6.91 -3.17 -23.49
N LEU A 45 8.08 -3.80 -23.31
CA LEU A 45 8.20 -5.26 -23.33
C LEU A 45 7.42 -5.90 -22.19
N CYS A 46 7.49 -5.33 -20.98
CA CYS A 46 6.66 -5.76 -19.85
C CYS A 46 5.16 -5.67 -20.18
N LYS A 47 4.70 -4.59 -20.81
CA LYS A 47 3.29 -4.42 -21.21
C LYS A 47 2.83 -5.50 -22.19
N VAL A 48 3.66 -5.89 -23.15
CA VAL A 48 3.34 -6.99 -24.10
C VAL A 48 3.15 -8.32 -23.34
N VAL A 49 4.04 -8.64 -22.40
CA VAL A 49 3.92 -9.85 -21.56
C VAL A 49 2.66 -9.79 -20.70
N LEU A 50 2.40 -8.65 -20.06
CA LEU A 50 1.21 -8.45 -19.22
C LEU A 50 -0.10 -8.55 -20.00
N GLN A 51 -0.15 -8.07 -21.25
CA GLN A 51 -1.31 -8.26 -22.13
C GLN A 51 -1.59 -9.74 -22.40
N ARG A 52 -0.55 -10.54 -22.64
CA ARG A 52 -0.71 -11.99 -22.83
C ARG A 52 -1.19 -12.68 -21.56
N ARG A 53 -0.65 -12.29 -20.40
CA ARG A 53 -1.08 -12.80 -19.09
C ARG A 53 -2.53 -12.43 -18.77
N LEU A 54 -2.96 -11.23 -19.16
CA LEU A 54 -4.34 -10.77 -18.97
C LEU A 54 -5.36 -11.68 -19.66
N ARG A 55 -5.04 -12.24 -20.83
CA ARG A 55 -5.91 -13.22 -21.50
C ARG A 55 -6.05 -14.51 -20.70
N ASN A 56 -4.93 -15.03 -20.17
CA ASN A 56 -4.94 -16.25 -19.35
C ASN A 56 -5.66 -16.02 -18.01
N LEU A 57 -5.45 -14.84 -17.42
CA LEU A 57 -6.18 -14.36 -16.25
C LEU A 57 -7.69 -14.45 -16.48
N PHE A 58 -8.18 -13.81 -17.56
CA PHE A 58 -9.61 -13.82 -17.88
C PHE A 58 -10.16 -15.23 -18.07
N GLY A 59 -9.46 -16.09 -18.82
CA GLY A 59 -9.86 -17.49 -19.00
C GLY A 59 -9.98 -18.26 -17.68
N LEU A 60 -8.97 -18.15 -16.82
CA LEU A 60 -8.95 -18.84 -15.52
C LEU A 60 -10.04 -18.31 -14.57
N THR A 61 -10.24 -17.00 -14.51
CA THR A 61 -11.31 -16.40 -13.71
C THR A 61 -12.70 -16.80 -14.23
N ALA A 62 -12.90 -16.89 -15.55
CA ALA A 62 -14.16 -17.36 -16.12
C ALA A 62 -14.46 -18.80 -15.68
N VAL A 63 -13.47 -19.71 -15.76
CA VAL A 63 -13.62 -21.09 -15.29
C VAL A 63 -13.93 -21.14 -13.79
N ALA A 64 -13.19 -20.40 -12.97
CA ALA A 64 -13.41 -20.36 -11.52
C ALA A 64 -14.80 -19.84 -11.15
N THR A 65 -15.27 -18.77 -11.82
CA THR A 65 -16.63 -18.24 -11.62
C THR A 65 -17.71 -19.21 -12.08
N GLY A 66 -17.49 -19.95 -13.16
CA GLY A 66 -18.39 -21.02 -13.60
C GLY A 66 -18.49 -22.15 -12.58
N VAL A 67 -17.36 -22.60 -12.03
CA VAL A 67 -17.34 -23.60 -10.95
C VAL A 67 -18.07 -23.08 -9.70
N ALA A 68 -17.82 -21.84 -9.30
CA ALA A 68 -18.53 -21.23 -8.18
C ALA A 68 -20.05 -21.13 -8.43
N LEU A 69 -20.46 -20.82 -9.66
CA LEU A 69 -21.87 -20.77 -10.07
C LEU A 69 -22.50 -22.15 -10.02
N TYR A 70 -21.82 -23.18 -10.52
CA TYR A 70 -22.24 -24.57 -10.43
C TYR A 70 -22.48 -25.00 -8.97
N LEU A 71 -21.52 -24.71 -8.08
CA LEU A 71 -21.65 -25.00 -6.65
C LEU A 71 -22.82 -24.27 -6.00
N ALA A 72 -23.12 -23.05 -6.41
CA ALA A 72 -24.20 -22.25 -5.83
C ALA A 72 -25.61 -22.65 -6.32
N ILE A 73 -25.69 -23.28 -7.48
CA ILE A 73 -26.94 -23.78 -8.06
C ILE A 73 -27.24 -25.21 -7.63
N PHE A 74 -26.21 -25.97 -7.22
CA PHE A 74 -26.35 -27.36 -6.80
C PHE A 74 -27.42 -27.51 -5.70
N ASP A 75 -28.48 -28.28 -6.02
CA ASP A 75 -29.56 -28.61 -5.10
C ASP A 75 -29.57 -30.12 -4.87
N PRO A 76 -29.25 -30.61 -3.65
CA PRO A 76 -29.19 -32.03 -3.37
C PRO A 76 -30.55 -32.73 -3.49
N ARG A 77 -31.67 -31.99 -3.48
CA ARG A 77 -33.02 -32.55 -3.56
C ARG A 77 -33.40 -33.00 -4.96
N GLU A 78 -32.73 -32.48 -5.97
CA GLU A 78 -33.02 -32.74 -7.39
C GLU A 78 -31.98 -33.70 -8.01
N LEU A 79 -31.30 -34.51 -7.19
CA LEU A 79 -30.39 -35.56 -7.67
C LEU A 79 -31.17 -36.69 -8.38
N PRO A 80 -30.68 -37.21 -9.52
CA PRO A 80 -29.39 -36.91 -10.16
C PRO A 80 -29.40 -35.71 -11.13
N GLY A 81 -30.58 -35.16 -11.46
CA GLY A 81 -30.72 -34.08 -12.46
C GLY A 81 -29.87 -32.83 -12.16
N SER A 82 -29.68 -32.51 -10.88
CA SER A 82 -28.86 -31.37 -10.44
C SER A 82 -27.39 -31.45 -10.91
N LEU A 83 -26.84 -32.67 -11.05
CA LEU A 83 -25.46 -32.87 -11.51
C LEU A 83 -25.28 -32.57 -13.00
N PHE A 84 -26.34 -32.76 -13.79
CA PHE A 84 -26.33 -32.63 -15.26
C PHE A 84 -26.88 -31.28 -15.76
N ASN A 85 -26.96 -30.27 -14.89
CA ASN A 85 -27.38 -28.90 -15.24
C ASN A 85 -26.33 -28.13 -16.05
N VAL A 86 -25.96 -28.66 -17.22
CA VAL A 86 -24.94 -28.07 -18.11
C VAL A 86 -25.50 -26.87 -18.86
N VAL A 87 -26.78 -26.89 -19.26
CA VAL A 87 -27.41 -25.82 -20.05
C VAL A 87 -27.44 -24.48 -19.31
N PRO A 88 -27.88 -24.40 -18.03
CA PRO A 88 -27.86 -23.15 -17.28
C PRO A 88 -26.44 -22.66 -17.02
N LEU A 89 -25.50 -23.58 -16.80
CA LEU A 89 -24.09 -23.23 -16.62
C LEU A 89 -23.52 -22.60 -17.89
N LEU A 90 -23.78 -23.17 -19.06
CA LEU A 90 -23.29 -22.64 -20.34
C LEU A 90 -23.89 -21.27 -20.67
N LEU A 91 -25.16 -21.04 -20.33
CA LEU A 91 -25.85 -19.79 -20.64
C LEU A 91 -25.52 -18.67 -19.64
N PHE A 92 -25.40 -18.98 -18.35
CA PHE A 92 -25.24 -17.97 -17.29
C PHE A 92 -23.79 -17.82 -16.77
N ALA A 93 -22.88 -18.76 -17.02
CA ALA A 93 -21.47 -18.59 -16.65
C ALA A 93 -20.78 -17.39 -17.33
N PRO A 94 -21.03 -17.09 -18.64
CA PRO A 94 -20.49 -15.88 -19.25
C PRO A 94 -20.98 -14.60 -18.55
N ILE A 95 -22.25 -14.56 -18.16
CA ILE A 95 -22.84 -13.43 -17.43
C ILE A 95 -22.22 -13.33 -16.02
N ALA A 96 -22.02 -14.46 -15.34
CA ALA A 96 -21.33 -14.48 -14.05
C ALA A 96 -19.87 -13.97 -14.17
N PHE A 97 -19.15 -14.36 -15.22
CA PHE A 97 -17.81 -13.84 -15.51
C PHE A 97 -17.82 -12.33 -15.75
N LEU A 98 -18.79 -11.79 -16.50
CA LEU A 98 -18.97 -10.33 -16.65
C LEU A 98 -19.10 -9.63 -15.30
N GLY A 99 -19.68 -10.29 -14.29
CA GLY A 99 -19.78 -9.78 -12.93
C GLY A 99 -18.45 -9.68 -12.19
N THR A 100 -17.37 -10.31 -12.64
CA THR A 100 -16.03 -10.15 -12.07
C THR A 100 -15.18 -9.07 -12.74
N LEU A 101 -15.55 -8.64 -13.96
CA LEU A 101 -14.79 -7.65 -14.73
C LEU A 101 -14.66 -6.29 -14.03
N PRO A 102 -15.70 -5.71 -13.40
CA PRO A 102 -15.55 -4.42 -12.70
C PRO A 102 -14.47 -4.47 -11.61
N VAL A 103 -14.34 -5.60 -10.91
CA VAL A 103 -13.33 -5.80 -9.87
C VAL A 103 -11.92 -5.89 -10.47
N LEU A 104 -11.76 -6.57 -11.59
CA LEU A 104 -10.48 -6.66 -12.30
C LEU A 104 -10.06 -5.31 -12.90
N VAL A 105 -11.00 -4.55 -13.45
CA VAL A 105 -10.75 -3.19 -13.98
C VAL A 105 -10.34 -2.25 -12.85
N LEU A 106 -11.05 -2.28 -11.72
CA LEU A 106 -10.69 -1.53 -10.52
C LEU A 106 -9.25 -1.85 -10.10
N ARG A 107 -8.93 -3.14 -9.93
CA ARG A 107 -7.59 -3.60 -9.53
C ARG A 107 -6.49 -3.16 -10.49
N LYS A 108 -6.75 -3.20 -11.80
CA LYS A 108 -5.83 -2.69 -12.82
C LYS A 108 -5.59 -1.18 -12.70
N GLN A 109 -6.62 -0.40 -12.37
CA GLN A 109 -6.52 1.06 -12.25
C GLN A 109 -5.85 1.51 -10.95
N THR A 110 -6.00 0.73 -9.87
CA THR A 110 -5.49 1.08 -8.54
C THR A 110 -4.16 0.41 -8.18
N ILE A 111 -3.48 -0.24 -9.13
CA ILE A 111 -2.27 -0.99 -8.85
C ILE A 111 -1.17 -0.09 -8.27
N THR A 112 -0.66 -0.45 -7.09
CA THR A 112 0.45 0.25 -6.45
C THR A 112 1.38 -0.73 -5.75
N THR A 113 2.68 -0.45 -5.74
CA THR A 113 3.70 -1.28 -5.05
C THR A 113 4.34 -0.56 -3.88
N SER A 114 4.29 0.78 -3.82
CA SER A 114 5.16 1.61 -2.97
C SER A 114 4.46 2.30 -1.79
N ARG A 115 3.22 1.93 -1.44
CA ARG A 115 2.54 2.55 -0.30
C ARG A 115 2.99 1.91 1.03
N PRO A 116 3.44 2.68 2.04
CA PRO A 116 3.64 2.13 3.38
C PRO A 116 2.28 1.70 3.93
N PRO A 117 2.19 0.56 4.63
CA PRO A 117 0.92 0.12 5.20
C PRO A 117 0.40 1.19 6.18
N LEU A 118 -0.91 1.25 6.41
CA LEU A 118 -1.43 2.19 7.41
C LEU A 118 -1.09 1.70 8.83
N PRO A 119 -0.79 2.63 9.76
CA PRO A 119 -0.24 2.28 11.07
C PRO A 119 -1.21 1.48 11.95
N THR A 120 -2.50 1.85 11.96
CA THR A 120 -3.52 1.26 12.86
C THR A 120 -4.71 0.71 12.09
N LEU A 121 -5.45 -0.24 12.68
CA LEU A 121 -6.72 -0.72 12.09
C LEU A 121 -7.74 0.40 12.01
N PHE A 122 -7.77 1.30 12.99
CA PHE A 122 -8.61 2.49 12.93
C PHE A 122 -8.24 3.40 11.74
N SER A 123 -6.95 3.59 11.45
CA SER A 123 -6.52 4.37 10.28
C SER A 123 -6.98 3.73 8.97
N LYS A 124 -6.91 2.40 8.88
CA LYS A 124 -7.46 1.63 7.75
C LYS A 124 -8.97 1.83 7.63
N LEU A 125 -9.73 1.67 8.71
CA LEU A 125 -11.19 1.87 8.70
C LEU A 125 -11.59 3.33 8.43
N SER A 126 -10.86 4.30 8.99
CA SER A 126 -11.14 5.72 8.78
C SER A 126 -10.82 6.17 7.35
N SER A 127 -9.95 5.45 6.63
CA SER A 127 -9.74 5.67 5.19
C SER A 127 -10.99 5.41 4.35
N ILE A 128 -11.94 4.61 4.83
CA ILE A 128 -13.25 4.40 4.17
C ILE A 128 -14.03 5.74 4.10
N ARG A 129 -13.80 6.64 5.05
CA ARG A 129 -14.40 7.98 5.03
C ARG A 129 -13.88 8.84 3.86
N LYS A 130 -12.72 8.51 3.28
CA LYS A 130 -12.19 9.21 2.10
C LYS A 130 -13.03 8.83 0.89
N ARG A 131 -13.98 9.70 0.55
CA ARG A 131 -14.94 9.54 -0.54
C ARG A 131 -14.27 9.22 -1.89
N SER A 132 -13.11 9.80 -2.17
CA SER A 132 -12.36 9.58 -3.40
C SER A 132 -11.84 8.14 -3.57
N LEU A 133 -11.58 7.44 -2.45
CA LEU A 133 -11.12 6.06 -2.46
C LEU A 133 -12.31 5.08 -2.37
N ALA A 134 -13.24 5.33 -1.44
CA ALA A 134 -14.30 4.37 -1.12
C ALA A 134 -15.40 4.29 -2.18
N LEU A 135 -15.81 5.41 -2.79
CA LEU A 135 -16.89 5.39 -3.79
C LEU A 135 -16.57 4.60 -5.05
N PRO A 136 -15.42 4.78 -5.74
CA PRO A 136 -15.14 3.99 -6.95
C PRO A 136 -15.07 2.49 -6.65
N VAL A 137 -14.51 2.10 -5.50
CA VAL A 137 -14.48 0.71 -5.04
C VAL A 137 -15.90 0.20 -4.82
N PHE A 138 -16.74 0.95 -4.09
CA PHE A 138 -18.12 0.58 -3.82
C PHE A 138 -18.94 0.42 -5.11
N PHE A 139 -18.85 1.36 -6.05
CA PHE A 139 -19.57 1.28 -7.32
C PHE A 139 -19.10 0.09 -8.18
N ALA A 140 -17.80 -0.22 -8.17
CA ALA A 140 -17.28 -1.40 -8.87
C ALA A 140 -17.82 -2.70 -8.27
N TYR A 141 -17.82 -2.86 -6.95
CA TYR A 141 -18.39 -4.03 -6.28
C TYR A 141 -19.92 -4.09 -6.41
N LEU A 142 -20.60 -2.95 -6.40
CA LEU A 142 -22.05 -2.88 -6.59
C LEU A 142 -22.41 -3.32 -8.02
N LEU A 143 -21.71 -2.82 -9.04
CA LEU A 143 -21.92 -3.24 -10.43
C LEU A 143 -21.62 -4.74 -10.61
N ALA A 144 -20.53 -5.23 -10.03
CA ALA A 144 -20.18 -6.64 -9.99
C ALA A 144 -21.28 -7.50 -9.34
N ALA A 145 -21.76 -7.07 -8.17
CA ALA A 145 -22.82 -7.73 -7.42
C ALA A 145 -24.15 -7.75 -8.18
N LEU A 146 -24.51 -6.67 -8.88
CA LEU A 146 -25.72 -6.60 -9.69
C LEU A 146 -25.70 -7.63 -10.84
N ILE A 147 -24.58 -7.72 -11.56
CA ILE A 147 -24.44 -8.68 -12.66
C ILE A 147 -24.46 -10.13 -12.12
N LEU A 148 -23.72 -10.41 -11.05
CA LEU A 148 -23.74 -11.72 -10.38
C LEU A 148 -25.12 -12.06 -9.81
N HIS A 149 -25.87 -11.08 -9.31
CA HIS A 149 -27.24 -11.26 -8.83
C HIS A 149 -28.16 -11.74 -9.95
N PHE A 150 -28.10 -11.14 -11.14
CA PHE A 150 -28.90 -11.60 -12.28
C PHE A 150 -28.45 -12.97 -12.77
N ALA A 151 -27.14 -13.23 -12.89
CA ALA A 151 -26.61 -14.53 -13.27
C ALA A 151 -27.11 -15.64 -12.32
N TYR A 152 -26.98 -15.44 -11.01
CA TYR A 152 -27.44 -16.38 -10.01
C TYR A 152 -28.95 -16.63 -10.11
N ILE A 153 -29.76 -15.57 -10.19
CA ILE A 153 -31.22 -15.75 -10.13
C ILE A 153 -31.76 -16.37 -11.41
N TRP A 154 -31.25 -16.01 -12.58
CA TRP A 154 -31.67 -16.66 -13.81
C TRP A 154 -31.26 -18.13 -13.82
N ALA A 155 -30.06 -18.46 -13.35
CA ALA A 155 -29.61 -19.84 -13.27
C ALA A 155 -30.38 -20.67 -12.23
N ALA A 156 -30.65 -20.10 -11.04
CA ALA A 156 -31.47 -20.72 -10.00
C ALA A 156 -32.94 -20.88 -10.41
N SER A 157 -33.48 -19.93 -11.21
CA SER A 157 -34.84 -20.00 -11.73
C SER A 157 -35.02 -21.05 -12.82
N TRP A 158 -33.95 -21.39 -13.53
CA TRP A 158 -33.98 -22.42 -14.57
C TRP A 158 -33.87 -23.82 -13.98
N THR A 159 -33.02 -23.97 -12.97
CA THR A 159 -32.69 -25.27 -12.37
C THR A 159 -33.74 -25.73 -11.38
N SER A 160 -34.12 -24.88 -10.43
CA SER A 160 -34.99 -25.29 -9.34
C SER A 160 -36.46 -25.01 -9.64
N ARG A 161 -37.31 -26.04 -9.51
CA ARG A 161 -38.77 -25.92 -9.74
C ARG A 161 -39.46 -25.01 -8.71
N ASP A 162 -38.91 -24.93 -7.49
CA ASP A 162 -39.40 -24.08 -6.40
C ASP A 162 -38.61 -22.77 -6.23
N ALA A 163 -38.07 -22.26 -7.33
CA ALA A 163 -37.36 -20.99 -7.35
C ALA A 163 -38.19 -19.85 -6.73
N ARG A 164 -39.40 -19.60 -7.25
CA ARG A 164 -40.28 -18.47 -6.86
C ARG A 164 -39.48 -17.18 -6.59
N LEU A 165 -38.53 -16.83 -7.47
CA LEU A 165 -37.65 -15.63 -7.37
C LEU A 165 -38.08 -14.47 -8.29
N GLY A 166 -39.30 -14.52 -8.84
CA GLY A 166 -39.89 -13.41 -9.60
C GLY A 166 -40.13 -12.17 -8.70
N TRP A 167 -40.20 -10.98 -9.30
CA TRP A 167 -40.44 -9.74 -8.54
C TRP A 167 -41.84 -9.66 -7.93
N LEU A 168 -42.83 -10.19 -8.64
CA LEU A 168 -44.22 -10.23 -8.22
C LEU A 168 -44.69 -11.69 -8.18
N PHE A 169 -45.58 -11.99 -7.24
CA PHE A 169 -46.31 -13.25 -7.22
C PHE A 169 -47.79 -12.98 -6.97
N PHE A 170 -48.65 -13.82 -7.54
CA PHE A 170 -50.09 -13.69 -7.37
C PHE A 170 -50.52 -14.37 -6.06
N HIS A 171 -51.23 -13.64 -5.18
CA HIS A 171 -51.69 -14.17 -3.91
C HIS A 171 -53.16 -14.57 -4.00
N GLN A 172 -53.41 -15.88 -4.05
CA GLN A 172 -54.76 -16.46 -4.21
C GLN A 172 -55.76 -16.07 -3.12
N GLY A 173 -55.32 -15.71 -1.91
CA GLY A 173 -56.22 -15.30 -0.83
C GLY A 173 -56.77 -13.87 -0.93
N ARG A 174 -56.30 -13.05 -1.88
CA ARG A 174 -56.69 -11.63 -2.04
C ARG A 174 -56.85 -11.18 -3.49
N ASP A 175 -56.68 -12.09 -4.44
CA ASP A 175 -56.72 -11.84 -5.88
C ASP A 175 -55.93 -10.62 -6.34
N ALA A 176 -54.77 -10.40 -5.71
CA ALA A 176 -53.90 -9.26 -5.99
C ALA A 176 -52.45 -9.71 -6.18
N TRP A 177 -51.76 -9.00 -7.07
CA TRP A 177 -50.31 -9.12 -7.22
C TRP A 177 -49.63 -8.59 -5.96
N GLN A 178 -48.65 -9.33 -5.44
CA GLN A 178 -47.89 -8.94 -4.26
C GLN A 178 -46.40 -8.95 -4.55
N VAL A 179 -45.67 -8.06 -3.87
CA VAL A 179 -44.21 -7.99 -3.99
C VAL A 179 -43.59 -9.22 -3.34
N ASN A 180 -42.69 -9.88 -4.05
CA ASN A 180 -42.00 -11.04 -3.55
C ASN A 180 -40.89 -10.65 -2.56
N GLU A 181 -41.15 -10.90 -1.27
CA GLU A 181 -40.17 -10.68 -0.20
C GLU A 181 -38.88 -11.46 -0.43
N ARG A 182 -38.93 -12.67 -1.01
CA ARG A 182 -37.73 -13.50 -1.24
C ARG A 182 -36.75 -12.84 -2.21
N ARG A 183 -37.27 -12.30 -3.32
CA ARG A 183 -36.47 -11.61 -4.33
C ARG A 183 -35.89 -10.31 -3.78
N LEU A 184 -36.72 -9.52 -3.08
CA LEU A 184 -36.30 -8.27 -2.48
C LEU A 184 -35.22 -8.49 -1.41
N LEU A 185 -35.40 -9.47 -0.53
CA LEU A 185 -34.44 -9.80 0.52
C LEU A 185 -33.07 -10.17 -0.09
N LEU A 186 -33.08 -11.02 -1.12
CA LEU A 186 -31.86 -11.46 -1.79
C LEU A 186 -31.14 -10.29 -2.50
N ALA A 187 -31.91 -9.35 -3.08
CA ALA A 187 -31.33 -8.14 -3.68
C ALA A 187 -30.66 -7.23 -2.65
N ILE A 188 -31.34 -6.98 -1.51
CA ILE A 188 -30.78 -6.19 -0.40
C ILE A 188 -29.54 -6.90 0.16
N PHE A 189 -29.61 -8.22 0.32
CA PHE A 189 -28.50 -9.03 0.81
C PHE A 189 -27.26 -8.88 -0.11
N HIS A 190 -27.42 -9.03 -1.43
CA HIS A 190 -26.31 -8.86 -2.37
C HIS A 190 -25.74 -7.43 -2.38
N ALA A 191 -26.56 -6.40 -2.15
CA ALA A 191 -26.07 -5.03 -1.97
C ALA A 191 -25.25 -4.88 -0.68
N VAL A 192 -25.66 -5.54 0.41
CA VAL A 192 -24.88 -5.59 1.67
C VAL A 192 -23.57 -6.36 1.46
N LEU A 193 -23.56 -7.44 0.67
CA LEU A 193 -22.32 -8.14 0.31
C LEU A 193 -21.34 -7.24 -0.46
N ALA A 194 -21.84 -6.38 -1.36
CA ALA A 194 -20.98 -5.40 -2.06
C ALA A 194 -20.38 -4.37 -1.09
N ALA A 195 -21.16 -3.89 -0.12
CA ALA A 195 -20.66 -3.00 0.93
C ALA A 195 -19.61 -3.71 1.81
N TRP A 196 -19.86 -4.96 2.19
CA TRP A 196 -18.91 -5.78 2.95
C TRP A 196 -17.60 -5.99 2.19
N ALA A 197 -17.66 -6.37 0.92
CA ALA A 197 -16.48 -6.54 0.07
C ALA A 197 -15.70 -5.24 -0.13
N THR A 198 -16.39 -4.09 -0.15
CA THR A 198 -15.75 -2.76 -0.19
C THR A 198 -14.94 -2.51 1.08
N VAL A 199 -15.51 -2.80 2.25
CA VAL A 199 -14.80 -2.68 3.54
C VAL A 199 -13.58 -3.60 3.54
N GLN A 200 -13.74 -4.86 3.15
CA GLN A 200 -12.61 -5.81 3.06
C GLN A 200 -11.52 -5.35 2.10
N HIS A 201 -11.89 -4.85 0.91
CA HIS A 201 -10.92 -4.37 -0.08
C HIS A 201 -10.06 -3.21 0.44
N ILE A 202 -10.66 -2.29 1.19
CA ILE A 202 -9.96 -1.13 1.76
C ILE A 202 -9.13 -1.52 2.98
N VAL A 203 -9.68 -2.35 3.87
CA VAL A 203 -9.00 -2.76 5.12
C VAL A 203 -7.79 -3.66 4.83
N GLU A 204 -7.91 -4.55 3.85
CA GLU A 204 -6.80 -5.41 3.42
C GLU A 204 -5.83 -4.70 2.45
N ASP A 205 -6.09 -3.43 2.11
CA ASP A 205 -5.35 -2.64 1.10
C ASP A 205 -5.09 -3.42 -0.20
N ARG A 206 -6.15 -4.02 -0.76
CA ARG A 206 -6.08 -4.83 -1.98
C ARG A 206 -5.72 -4.01 -3.24
N ALA A 207 -5.46 -2.72 -3.14
CA ALA A 207 -4.84 -1.96 -4.22
C ALA A 207 -3.34 -2.25 -4.32
N GLN A 208 -2.71 -2.64 -3.20
CA GLN A 208 -1.30 -2.96 -3.14
C GLN A 208 -1.04 -4.38 -3.63
N VAL A 209 -0.09 -4.51 -4.56
CA VAL A 209 0.39 -5.80 -5.05
C VAL A 209 1.69 -6.13 -4.31
N GLU A 210 1.69 -7.25 -3.59
CA GLU A 210 2.84 -7.80 -2.88
C GLU A 210 3.45 -8.91 -3.73
N PHE A 211 4.73 -8.80 -4.07
CA PHE A 211 5.42 -9.87 -4.80
C PHE A 211 5.75 -11.00 -3.82
N ASP A 212 5.71 -12.24 -4.30
CA ASP A 212 6.11 -13.38 -3.47
C ASP A 212 7.64 -13.45 -3.34
N ASP A 213 8.10 -13.91 -2.19
CA ASP A 213 9.54 -14.02 -1.88
C ASP A 213 10.23 -15.11 -2.73
N ASP A 214 9.53 -16.19 -3.06
CA ASP A 214 10.06 -17.28 -3.88
C ASP A 214 9.83 -17.05 -5.38
N ALA A 215 10.80 -16.44 -6.07
CA ALA A 215 10.73 -16.19 -7.52
C ALA A 215 10.63 -17.48 -8.38
N THR A 216 11.11 -18.62 -7.88
CA THR A 216 11.22 -19.89 -8.64
C THR A 216 9.90 -20.68 -8.75
N LEU A 217 8.89 -20.35 -7.94
CA LEU A 217 7.62 -21.07 -7.96
C LEU A 217 6.86 -20.89 -9.28
N THR A 218 6.37 -21.99 -9.82
CA THR A 218 5.54 -22.01 -11.03
C THR A 218 4.17 -21.37 -10.77
N ILE A 219 3.55 -20.84 -11.83
CA ILE A 219 2.20 -20.24 -11.78
C ILE A 219 1.16 -21.14 -11.10
N PRO A 220 1.00 -22.44 -11.44
CA PRO A 220 0.00 -23.29 -10.79
C PRO A 220 0.28 -23.53 -9.31
N ALA A 221 1.56 -23.62 -8.90
CA ALA A 221 1.92 -23.76 -7.49
C ALA A 221 1.57 -22.50 -6.67
N ARG A 222 1.82 -21.31 -7.22
CA ARG A 222 1.40 -20.03 -6.63
C ARG A 222 -0.11 -19.91 -6.56
N LEU A 223 -0.80 -20.28 -7.63
CA LEU A 223 -2.26 -20.29 -7.67
C LEU A 223 -2.86 -21.22 -6.61
N ALA A 224 -2.30 -22.42 -6.44
CA ALA A 224 -2.77 -23.39 -5.46
C ALA A 224 -2.52 -22.94 -4.00
N SER A 225 -1.33 -22.40 -3.71
CA SER A 225 -0.97 -21.95 -2.36
C SER A 225 -1.74 -20.70 -1.93
N THR A 226 -1.82 -19.68 -2.79
CA THR A 226 -2.59 -18.46 -2.52
C THR A 226 -4.08 -18.72 -2.56
N GLY A 227 -4.54 -19.53 -3.52
CA GLY A 227 -5.94 -19.94 -3.65
C GLY A 227 -6.47 -20.68 -2.43
N ARG A 228 -5.70 -21.60 -1.84
CA ARG A 228 -6.10 -22.33 -0.63
C ARG A 228 -6.32 -21.41 0.56
N LYS A 229 -5.40 -20.47 0.80
CA LYS A 229 -5.50 -19.47 1.88
C LYS A 229 -6.71 -18.56 1.68
N ARG A 230 -6.90 -18.05 0.46
CA ARG A 230 -8.00 -17.13 0.13
C ARG A 230 -9.37 -17.82 0.07
N CYS A 231 -9.44 -19.10 -0.26
CA CYS A 231 -10.68 -19.89 -0.21
C CYS A 231 -11.22 -20.02 1.23
N SER A 232 -10.34 -20.27 2.20
CA SER A 232 -10.74 -20.27 3.62
C SER A 232 -11.29 -18.90 4.06
N SER A 233 -10.62 -17.82 3.64
CA SER A 233 -11.08 -16.44 3.87
C SER A 233 -12.43 -16.15 3.22
N ALA A 234 -12.67 -16.64 1.99
CA ALA A 234 -13.94 -16.51 1.29
C ALA A 234 -15.08 -17.16 2.08
N PHE A 235 -14.86 -18.38 2.59
CA PHE A 235 -15.84 -19.10 3.38
C PHE A 235 -16.15 -18.37 4.70
N GLN A 236 -15.12 -17.92 5.42
CA GLN A 236 -15.29 -17.14 6.65
C GLN A 236 -16.06 -15.84 6.39
N SER A 237 -15.76 -15.15 5.28
CA SER A 237 -16.44 -13.92 4.87
C SER A 237 -17.91 -14.18 4.49
N ALA A 238 -18.19 -15.25 3.77
CA ALA A 238 -19.55 -15.66 3.42
C ALA A 238 -20.38 -15.99 4.67
N THR A 239 -19.84 -16.78 5.59
CA THR A 239 -20.52 -17.15 6.83
C THR A 239 -20.76 -15.94 7.73
N SER A 240 -19.75 -15.10 7.95
CA SER A 240 -19.87 -13.91 8.79
C SER A 240 -20.84 -12.87 8.21
N ALA A 241 -20.77 -12.58 6.90
CA ALA A 241 -21.69 -11.66 6.25
C ALA A 241 -23.14 -12.17 6.26
N THR A 242 -23.34 -13.47 6.00
CA THR A 242 -24.67 -14.10 6.04
C THR A 242 -25.27 -14.05 7.44
N PHE A 243 -24.51 -14.47 8.46
CA PHE A 243 -24.98 -14.46 9.84
C PHE A 243 -25.30 -13.04 10.33
N THR A 244 -24.44 -12.07 10.03
CA THR A 244 -24.63 -10.67 10.41
C THR A 244 -25.88 -10.10 9.75
N PHE A 245 -26.07 -10.35 8.45
CA PHE A 245 -27.25 -9.88 7.72
C PHE A 245 -28.54 -10.47 8.27
N TRP A 246 -28.60 -11.79 8.47
CA TRP A 246 -29.80 -12.45 8.99
C TRP A 246 -30.12 -12.02 10.42
N SER A 247 -29.12 -11.88 11.28
CA SER A 247 -29.29 -11.36 12.64
C SER A 247 -29.85 -9.93 12.62
N ALA A 248 -29.25 -9.05 11.81
CA ALA A 248 -29.72 -7.68 11.65
C ALA A 248 -31.14 -7.62 11.05
N TYR A 249 -31.44 -8.47 10.06
CA TYR A 249 -32.74 -8.53 9.43
C TYR A 249 -33.83 -8.94 10.42
N VAL A 250 -33.60 -9.97 11.24
CA VAL A 250 -34.58 -10.41 12.26
C VAL A 250 -34.91 -9.28 13.25
N LEU A 251 -33.90 -8.52 13.67
CA LEU A 251 -34.06 -7.41 14.61
C LEU A 251 -34.70 -6.16 13.98
N LEU A 252 -34.28 -5.79 12.77
CA LEU A 252 -34.62 -4.51 12.14
C LEU A 252 -35.85 -4.59 11.22
N ARG A 253 -36.30 -5.79 10.80
CA ARG A 253 -37.40 -5.94 9.82
C ARG A 253 -38.68 -5.20 10.24
N ARG A 254 -39.19 -5.47 11.45
CA ARG A 254 -40.44 -4.87 11.94
C ARG A 254 -40.37 -3.35 12.07
N PRO A 255 -39.35 -2.74 12.72
CA PRO A 255 -39.27 -1.29 12.80
C PRO A 255 -39.06 -0.63 11.43
N VAL A 256 -38.20 -1.21 10.57
CA VAL A 256 -37.96 -0.68 9.22
C VAL A 256 -39.24 -0.71 8.38
N LEU A 257 -39.95 -1.84 8.34
CA LEU A 257 -41.17 -1.95 7.53
C LEU A 257 -42.26 -0.98 8.01
N ARG A 258 -42.44 -0.82 9.33
CA ARG A 258 -43.38 0.16 9.91
C ARG A 258 -42.98 1.59 9.54
N PHE A 259 -41.70 1.91 9.63
CA PHE A 259 -41.18 3.23 9.26
C PHE A 259 -41.46 3.55 7.79
N PHE A 260 -41.11 2.64 6.88
CA PHE A 260 -41.34 2.82 5.44
C PHE A 260 -42.84 2.95 5.12
N LEU A 261 -43.71 2.14 5.74
CA LEU A 261 -45.15 2.19 5.49
C LEU A 261 -45.84 3.45 6.04
N ALA A 262 -45.27 4.03 7.10
CA ALA A 262 -45.78 5.24 7.74
C ALA A 262 -45.29 6.53 7.05
N HIS A 263 -44.03 6.56 6.60
CA HIS A 263 -43.38 7.82 6.18
C HIS A 263 -42.92 7.86 4.72
N VAL A 264 -42.71 6.72 4.06
CA VAL A 264 -42.05 6.68 2.74
C VAL A 264 -42.99 6.21 1.64
N LEU A 265 -43.76 5.16 1.92
CA LEU A 265 -44.58 4.48 0.94
C LEU A 265 -45.95 5.15 0.80
N PRO A 266 -46.39 5.50 -0.43
CA PRO A 266 -47.73 6.02 -0.67
C PRO A 266 -48.81 5.04 -0.20
N THR A 267 -49.96 5.57 0.25
CA THR A 267 -51.06 4.76 0.79
C THR A 267 -51.57 3.70 -0.19
N TRP A 268 -51.46 3.93 -1.51
CA TRP A 268 -51.83 2.94 -2.53
C TRP A 268 -50.99 1.66 -2.52
N SER A 269 -49.78 1.70 -1.95
CA SER A 269 -48.82 0.59 -2.04
C SER A 269 -49.04 -0.47 -0.95
N ARG A 270 -49.81 -0.11 0.08
CA ARG A 270 -50.11 -0.96 1.25
C ARG A 270 -50.79 -2.30 0.90
N PRO A 271 -51.73 -2.37 -0.06
CA PRO A 271 -52.34 -3.64 -0.47
C PRO A 271 -51.34 -4.63 -1.07
N TYR A 272 -50.34 -4.15 -1.80
CA TYR A 272 -49.33 -4.94 -2.50
C TYR A 272 -48.23 -5.48 -1.57
N MET A 273 -48.10 -4.93 -0.35
CA MET A 273 -47.07 -5.31 0.64
C MET A 273 -47.61 -6.19 1.78
N TYR A 274 -48.86 -6.63 1.69
CA TYR A 274 -49.50 -7.39 2.76
C TYR A 274 -48.81 -8.71 3.11
N ALA A 275 -48.35 -9.49 2.12
CA ALA A 275 -47.59 -10.71 2.39
C ALA A 275 -46.32 -10.42 3.18
N MET A 276 -45.61 -9.33 2.88
CA MET A 276 -44.38 -8.96 3.59
C MET A 276 -44.64 -8.55 5.04
N MET A 277 -45.85 -8.09 5.37
CA MET A 277 -46.23 -7.74 6.75
C MET A 277 -46.66 -8.96 7.58
N ARG A 278 -47.41 -9.89 6.98
CA ARG A 278 -48.05 -11.01 7.71
C ARG A 278 -47.27 -12.31 7.62
N HIS A 279 -46.73 -12.63 6.44
CA HIS A 279 -45.97 -13.86 6.20
C HIS A 279 -44.49 -13.53 6.30
N SER A 280 -43.69 -14.52 6.74
CA SER A 280 -42.24 -14.40 6.70
C SER A 280 -41.71 -15.36 5.66
N GLY A 281 -41.56 -14.87 4.42
CA GLY A 281 -40.79 -15.60 3.42
C GLY A 281 -39.32 -15.76 3.84
N ALA A 282 -38.87 -14.90 4.75
CA ALA A 282 -37.51 -14.86 5.26
C ALA A 282 -37.14 -16.03 6.19
N TYR A 283 -38.06 -16.58 6.98
CA TYR A 283 -37.74 -17.75 7.83
C TYR A 283 -37.71 -19.07 7.05
N SER A 284 -37.81 -19.04 5.71
CA SER A 284 -37.70 -20.26 4.93
C SER A 284 -36.25 -20.74 4.88
N LEU A 285 -36.03 -21.97 5.35
CA LEU A 285 -34.72 -22.62 5.32
C LEU A 285 -34.15 -22.66 3.90
N THR A 286 -35.01 -22.81 2.88
CA THR A 286 -34.62 -22.80 1.46
C THR A 286 -34.11 -21.45 0.97
N LEU A 287 -34.62 -20.33 1.49
CA LEU A 287 -34.09 -19.01 1.17
C LEU A 287 -32.78 -18.76 1.89
N ALA A 288 -32.64 -19.21 3.14
CA ALA A 288 -31.40 -19.10 3.89
C ALA A 288 -30.26 -19.90 3.24
N THR A 289 -30.52 -21.15 2.81
CA THR A 289 -29.52 -21.96 2.09
C THR A 289 -29.15 -21.35 0.75
N ARG A 290 -30.12 -20.83 -0.01
CA ARG A 290 -29.88 -20.11 -1.27
C ARG A 290 -29.09 -18.82 -1.08
N ALA A 291 -29.40 -18.05 -0.04
CA ALA A 291 -28.65 -16.85 0.31
C ALA A 291 -27.21 -17.18 0.70
N PHE A 292 -26.98 -18.25 1.47
CA PHE A 292 -25.63 -18.71 1.78
C PHE A 292 -24.88 -19.18 0.52
N ALA A 293 -25.53 -19.95 -0.34
CA ALA A 293 -24.97 -20.41 -1.61
C ALA A 293 -24.62 -19.24 -2.55
N SER A 294 -25.47 -18.21 -2.62
CA SER A 294 -25.20 -17.00 -3.41
C SER A 294 -24.10 -16.13 -2.78
N ALA A 295 -24.00 -16.06 -1.45
CA ALA A 295 -22.88 -15.41 -0.79
C ALA A 295 -21.56 -16.11 -1.10
N LEU A 296 -21.55 -17.44 -1.04
CA LEU A 296 -20.38 -18.26 -1.37
C LEU A 296 -19.97 -18.04 -2.84
N LEU A 297 -20.91 -17.99 -3.78
CA LEU A 297 -20.65 -17.62 -5.18
C LEU A 297 -19.93 -16.27 -5.28
N PHE A 298 -20.43 -15.23 -4.62
CA PHE A 298 -19.90 -13.87 -4.74
C PHE A 298 -18.46 -13.80 -4.21
N PHE A 299 -18.22 -14.32 -3.00
CA PHE A 299 -16.89 -14.32 -2.40
C PHE A 299 -15.92 -15.23 -3.15
N LEU A 300 -16.32 -16.42 -3.60
CA LEU A 300 -15.44 -17.28 -4.40
C LEU A 300 -15.10 -16.64 -5.75
N ALA A 301 -16.07 -16.03 -6.44
CA ALA A 301 -15.85 -15.33 -7.70
C ALA A 301 -14.89 -14.15 -7.56
N TRP A 302 -15.10 -13.31 -6.54
CA TRP A 302 -14.24 -12.15 -6.29
C TRP A 302 -12.85 -12.54 -5.79
N GLU A 303 -12.74 -13.51 -4.87
CA GLU A 303 -11.43 -14.01 -4.43
C GLU A 303 -10.67 -14.70 -5.57
N ALA A 304 -11.36 -15.47 -6.43
CA ALA A 304 -10.72 -16.03 -7.61
C ALA A 304 -10.17 -14.93 -8.53
N ALA A 305 -10.94 -13.85 -8.76
CA ALA A 305 -10.47 -12.70 -9.52
C ALA A 305 -9.24 -12.02 -8.88
N HIS A 306 -9.24 -11.85 -7.56
CA HIS A 306 -8.12 -11.27 -6.81
C HIS A 306 -6.87 -12.15 -6.88
N VAL A 307 -7.00 -13.44 -6.55
CA VAL A 307 -5.90 -14.42 -6.56
C VAL A 307 -5.27 -14.51 -7.94
N CYS A 308 -6.10 -14.65 -8.99
CA CYS A 308 -5.57 -14.73 -10.34
C CYS A 308 -4.86 -13.43 -10.70
N PHE A 309 -5.41 -12.27 -10.33
CA PHE A 309 -4.77 -10.97 -10.59
C PHE A 309 -3.42 -10.86 -9.89
N ASP A 310 -3.34 -11.19 -8.60
CA ASP A 310 -2.09 -11.14 -7.83
C ASP A 310 -1.03 -12.03 -8.48
N VAL A 311 -1.34 -13.30 -8.73
CA VAL A 311 -0.37 -14.26 -9.29
C VAL A 311 0.12 -13.84 -10.67
N TYR A 312 -0.77 -13.43 -11.59
CA TYR A 312 -0.34 -13.04 -12.94
C TYR A 312 0.34 -11.67 -12.97
N ALA A 313 -0.04 -10.75 -12.08
CA ALA A 313 0.57 -9.42 -11.99
C ALA A 313 1.92 -9.43 -11.28
N THR A 314 2.23 -10.41 -10.42
CA THR A 314 3.53 -10.50 -9.70
C THR A 314 4.51 -11.50 -10.29
N HIS A 315 4.05 -12.41 -11.17
CA HIS A 315 4.92 -13.47 -11.69
C HIS A 315 6.18 -12.90 -12.37
N PRO A 316 7.39 -13.40 -12.07
CA PRO A 316 8.64 -12.96 -12.70
C PRO A 316 8.58 -12.89 -14.24
N MET A 317 9.26 -11.92 -14.83
CA MET A 317 9.37 -11.79 -16.29
C MET A 317 10.81 -11.50 -16.71
N LEU A 318 11.28 -12.21 -17.73
CA LEU A 318 12.61 -12.01 -18.33
C LEU A 318 12.43 -11.38 -19.71
N VAL A 319 12.50 -10.05 -19.79
CA VAL A 319 12.14 -9.31 -21.01
C VAL A 319 13.33 -8.68 -21.72
N SER A 320 14.44 -8.40 -21.02
CA SER A 320 15.60 -7.71 -21.59
C SER A 320 16.22 -8.45 -22.76
N GLN A 321 16.12 -9.79 -22.80
CA GLN A 321 16.66 -10.63 -23.87
C GLN A 321 16.00 -10.42 -25.24
N PHE A 322 14.78 -9.91 -25.28
CA PHE A 322 14.05 -9.68 -26.53
C PHE A 322 14.32 -8.28 -27.12
N ALA A 323 15.05 -7.43 -26.41
CA ALA A 323 15.39 -6.09 -26.88
C ALA A 323 16.62 -6.14 -27.83
N PRO A 324 16.71 -5.23 -28.82
CA PRO A 324 17.90 -5.13 -29.69
C PRO A 324 19.21 -4.91 -28.90
N ASN A 325 19.16 -4.03 -27.89
CA ASN A 325 20.27 -3.78 -26.96
C ASN A 325 19.84 -4.17 -25.55
N PRO A 326 20.19 -5.38 -25.09
CA PRO A 326 19.56 -5.92 -23.90
C PRO A 326 20.08 -5.31 -22.59
N ASN A 327 21.35 -4.90 -22.53
CA ASN A 327 21.92 -4.19 -21.37
C ASN A 327 21.27 -2.81 -21.19
N GLN A 328 21.05 -2.09 -22.30
CA GLN A 328 20.38 -0.78 -22.27
C GLN A 328 18.90 -0.91 -21.89
N ALA A 329 18.23 -1.97 -22.35
CA ALA A 329 16.86 -2.26 -21.94
C ALA A 329 16.78 -2.58 -20.44
N LEU A 330 17.71 -3.37 -19.89
CA LEU A 330 17.72 -3.63 -18.45
C LEU A 330 17.95 -2.34 -17.64
N LEU A 331 18.90 -1.50 -18.07
CA LEU A 331 19.19 -0.21 -17.44
C LEU A 331 18.01 0.76 -17.50
N SER A 332 17.25 0.77 -18.60
CA SER A 332 16.02 1.58 -18.70
C SER A 332 14.94 1.11 -17.71
N GLY A 333 14.86 -0.19 -17.45
CA GLY A 333 14.01 -0.78 -16.42
C GLY A 333 14.44 -0.41 -14.99
N LEU A 334 15.73 -0.50 -14.67
CA LEU A 334 16.27 -0.13 -13.36
C LEU A 334 16.05 1.35 -13.02
N ARG A 335 16.02 2.22 -14.05
CA ARG A 335 15.75 3.66 -13.94
C ARG A 335 14.28 4.04 -14.18
N ALA A 336 13.37 3.07 -14.25
CA ALA A 336 11.96 3.35 -14.49
C ALA A 336 11.36 4.23 -13.38
N SER A 337 10.51 5.19 -13.77
CA SER A 337 9.80 6.05 -12.82
C SER A 337 8.75 5.29 -12.01
N ASP A 338 8.19 4.24 -12.61
CA ASP A 338 7.13 3.42 -11.99
C ASP A 338 7.78 2.31 -11.15
N PRO A 339 7.58 2.31 -9.81
CA PRO A 339 8.21 1.33 -8.92
C PRO A 339 7.81 -0.12 -9.25
N TYR A 340 6.63 -0.31 -9.85
CA TYR A 340 6.16 -1.63 -10.30
C TYR A 340 7.06 -2.25 -11.39
N TYR A 341 7.46 -1.47 -12.39
CA TYR A 341 8.37 -1.96 -13.44
C TYR A 341 9.82 -2.00 -12.97
N GLN A 342 10.21 -1.08 -12.10
CA GLN A 342 11.52 -1.07 -11.48
C GLN A 342 11.78 -2.36 -10.68
N HIS A 343 10.78 -2.85 -9.93
CA HIS A 343 10.85 -4.11 -9.23
C HIS A 343 11.15 -5.30 -10.17
N PHE A 344 10.45 -5.40 -11.29
CA PHE A 344 10.71 -6.46 -12.27
C PHE A 344 12.12 -6.39 -12.87
N ALA A 345 12.64 -5.18 -13.08
CA ALA A 345 14.00 -5.02 -13.59
C ALA A 345 15.06 -5.51 -12.59
N PHE A 346 14.89 -5.24 -11.29
CA PHE A 346 15.77 -5.77 -10.25
C PHE A 346 15.66 -7.30 -10.12
N LEU A 347 14.44 -7.84 -10.20
CA LEU A 347 14.20 -9.29 -10.16
C LEU A 347 14.83 -9.99 -11.38
N GLU A 348 14.64 -9.42 -12.57
CA GLU A 348 15.27 -9.94 -13.79
C GLU A 348 16.80 -9.89 -13.70
N LEU A 349 17.37 -8.82 -13.15
CA LEU A 349 18.80 -8.69 -12.94
C LEU A 349 19.33 -9.80 -11.99
N SER A 350 18.68 -10.03 -10.84
CA SER A 350 19.14 -11.08 -9.91
C SER A 350 19.04 -12.47 -10.53
N LEU A 351 17.95 -12.76 -11.26
CA LEU A 351 17.77 -14.07 -11.92
C LEU A 351 18.75 -14.28 -13.08
N LEU A 352 19.01 -13.25 -13.88
CA LEU A 352 19.95 -13.29 -15.00
C LEU A 352 21.38 -13.56 -14.51
N THR A 353 21.80 -12.85 -13.45
CA THR A 353 23.14 -13.00 -12.89
C THR A 353 23.37 -14.37 -12.28
N LEU A 354 22.33 -15.04 -11.78
CA LEU A 354 22.43 -16.41 -11.28
C LEU A 354 22.48 -17.45 -12.41
N THR A 355 21.62 -17.31 -13.43
CA THR A 355 21.33 -18.41 -14.38
C THR A 355 22.12 -18.38 -15.68
N ASN A 356 22.46 -17.20 -16.22
CA ASN A 356 22.92 -17.06 -17.60
C ASN A 356 24.36 -16.52 -17.71
N PRO A 357 25.38 -17.38 -17.91
CA PRO A 357 26.79 -16.95 -18.01
C PRO A 357 27.06 -16.06 -19.25
N SER A 358 26.47 -16.40 -20.40
CA SER A 358 26.63 -15.61 -21.63
C SER A 358 26.18 -14.16 -21.45
N ARG A 359 25.13 -13.95 -20.66
CA ARG A 359 24.58 -12.63 -20.34
C ARG A 359 25.46 -11.85 -19.37
N ARG A 360 26.07 -12.51 -18.38
CA ARG A 360 27.05 -11.88 -17.49
C ARG A 360 28.28 -11.40 -18.27
N GLN A 361 28.84 -12.26 -19.13
CA GLN A 361 29.96 -11.89 -20.00
C GLN A 361 29.61 -10.70 -20.92
N ALA A 362 28.39 -10.63 -21.43
CA ALA A 362 27.93 -9.50 -22.24
C ALA A 362 27.82 -8.18 -21.44
N ILE A 363 27.59 -8.25 -20.12
CA ILE A 363 27.61 -7.06 -19.25
C ILE A 363 29.05 -6.58 -19.04
N PHE A 364 30.01 -7.48 -18.83
CA PHE A 364 31.42 -7.12 -18.65
C PHE A 364 32.07 -6.59 -19.94
N LYS A 365 31.70 -7.15 -21.10
CA LYS A 365 32.23 -6.73 -22.41
C LYS A 365 31.68 -5.40 -22.90
N ASP A 366 30.55 -4.92 -22.37
CA ASP A 366 29.93 -3.64 -22.74
C ASP A 366 30.62 -2.47 -22.04
N VAL A 367 31.86 -2.21 -22.48
CA VAL A 367 32.68 -1.09 -22.05
C VAL A 367 32.61 0.00 -23.12
N LYS A 368 32.18 1.20 -22.72
CA LYS A 368 32.12 2.37 -23.62
C LYS A 368 33.25 3.34 -23.31
N PRO A 369 34.43 3.21 -23.95
CA PRO A 369 35.54 4.13 -23.74
C PRO A 369 35.14 5.54 -24.21
N GLY A 370 35.36 6.55 -23.37
CA GLY A 370 35.13 7.97 -23.71
C GLY A 370 33.69 8.49 -23.56
N SER A 371 32.73 7.66 -23.14
CA SER A 371 31.36 8.09 -22.84
C SER A 371 31.24 8.55 -21.38
N ALA A 372 30.55 9.67 -21.14
CA ALA A 372 30.21 10.15 -19.79
C ALA A 372 29.32 9.17 -19.02
N ALA A 373 28.50 8.41 -19.76
CA ALA A 373 27.81 7.22 -19.27
C ALA A 373 28.79 6.04 -19.39
N GLY A 374 29.27 5.50 -18.26
CA GLY A 374 30.27 4.43 -18.23
C GLY A 374 29.82 3.13 -18.90
N GLY A 375 30.57 2.04 -18.70
CA GLY A 375 30.16 0.70 -19.18
C GLY A 375 28.91 0.17 -18.48
N ALA A 376 28.29 -0.89 -19.02
CA ALA A 376 27.06 -1.46 -18.48
C ALA A 376 27.20 -1.88 -17.01
N TRP A 377 28.32 -2.51 -16.64
CA TRP A 377 28.64 -2.81 -15.24
C TRP A 377 28.60 -1.58 -14.35
N ALA A 378 29.29 -0.50 -14.73
CA ALA A 378 29.41 0.71 -13.91
C ALA A 378 28.07 1.42 -13.71
N GLU A 379 27.15 1.30 -14.68
CA GLU A 379 25.80 1.82 -14.55
C GLU A 379 24.93 0.92 -13.66
N ILE A 380 24.96 -0.40 -13.87
CA ILE A 380 24.18 -1.37 -13.06
C ILE A 380 24.64 -1.31 -11.60
N SER A 381 25.94 -1.36 -11.34
CA SER A 381 26.51 -1.30 -10.00
C SER A 381 26.17 0.01 -9.29
N ARG A 382 26.14 1.13 -10.02
CA ARG A 382 25.69 2.42 -9.51
C ARG A 382 24.23 2.39 -9.09
N GLU A 383 23.32 1.90 -9.93
CA GLU A 383 21.88 1.85 -9.57
C GLU A 383 21.63 0.94 -8.35
N CYS A 384 22.28 -0.23 -8.29
CA CYS A 384 22.19 -1.13 -7.13
C CYS A 384 22.74 -0.47 -5.85
N LEU A 385 23.91 0.17 -5.91
CA LEU A 385 24.49 0.85 -4.75
C LEU A 385 23.71 2.09 -4.34
N LEU A 386 23.08 2.80 -5.28
CA LEU A 386 22.18 3.91 -4.99
C LEU A 386 20.91 3.42 -4.26
N LEU A 387 20.38 2.26 -4.64
CA LEU A 387 19.26 1.63 -3.94
C LEU A 387 19.65 1.30 -2.49
N ILE A 388 20.75 0.56 -2.30
CA ILE A 388 21.26 0.17 -0.99
C ILE A 388 21.56 1.40 -0.12
N GLY A 389 22.19 2.43 -0.70
CA GLY A 389 22.48 3.67 0.00
C GLY A 389 21.22 4.42 0.46
N LYS A 390 20.17 4.46 -0.36
CA LYS A 390 18.87 5.06 0.01
C LYS A 390 18.19 4.28 1.14
N GLU A 391 18.18 2.95 1.07
CA GLU A 391 17.61 2.12 2.14
C GLU A 391 18.41 2.21 3.44
N LEU A 392 19.75 2.26 3.36
CA LEU A 392 20.61 2.47 4.53
C LEU A 392 20.29 3.79 5.24
N GLN A 393 20.13 4.89 4.49
CA GLN A 393 19.77 6.18 5.10
C GLN A 393 18.37 6.14 5.72
N ARG A 394 17.41 5.46 5.08
CA ARG A 394 16.06 5.28 5.63
C ARG A 394 16.06 4.43 6.90
N ALA A 395 16.82 3.34 6.93
CA ALA A 395 16.98 2.49 8.10
C ALA A 395 17.60 3.27 9.28
N LYS A 396 18.53 4.19 9.01
CA LYS A 396 19.10 5.12 9.99
C LYS A 396 18.10 6.20 10.48
N GLY A 397 16.88 6.25 9.93
CA GLY A 397 15.89 7.29 10.22
C GLY A 397 16.15 8.63 9.51
N ARG A 398 17.08 8.67 8.56
CA ARG A 398 17.41 9.85 7.75
C ARG A 398 16.76 9.76 6.37
N SER A 399 15.45 9.93 6.27
CA SER A 399 14.81 10.09 4.94
C SER A 399 13.88 11.31 4.86
N SER A 400 14.42 12.32 4.16
CA SER A 400 13.77 13.21 3.18
C SER A 400 12.55 14.06 3.58
N THR A 401 12.84 15.22 4.18
CA THR A 401 12.13 16.50 3.91
C THR A 401 12.82 17.28 2.78
N ALA A 402 13.51 16.59 1.86
CA ALA A 402 14.32 17.24 0.83
C ALA A 402 14.32 16.45 -0.48
N SER A 403 13.19 16.49 -1.20
CA SER A 403 13.16 16.46 -2.67
C SER A 403 11.75 16.82 -3.19
N SER A 404 11.37 18.09 -3.03
CA SER A 404 10.49 18.85 -3.93
C SER A 404 10.42 20.27 -3.38
N GLY A 405 11.07 21.20 -4.09
CA GLY A 405 11.20 22.59 -3.65
C GLY A 405 12.59 23.18 -3.84
N ALA A 406 13.25 22.90 -4.97
CA ALA A 406 14.23 23.85 -5.48
C ALA A 406 13.43 25.07 -5.96
N GLY A 407 13.32 26.08 -5.10
CA GLY A 407 12.80 27.38 -5.47
C GLY A 407 13.73 28.04 -6.47
N ALA A 408 13.42 27.90 -7.75
CA ALA A 408 13.76 28.90 -8.74
C ALA A 408 12.69 30.00 -8.65
N SER A 409 13.01 31.07 -7.93
CA SER A 409 12.24 32.30 -7.95
C SER A 409 12.41 33.00 -9.29
N THR A 410 11.55 32.69 -10.27
CA THR A 410 11.25 33.60 -11.38
C THR A 410 10.03 34.42 -10.98
N SER A 411 10.29 35.58 -10.36
CA SER A 411 9.28 36.62 -10.18
C SER A 411 8.88 37.16 -11.55
N SER A 412 7.68 36.84 -12.01
CA SER A 412 6.97 37.63 -13.02
C SER A 412 6.45 38.91 -12.34
N ALA A 413 7.18 40.01 -12.50
CA ALA A 413 6.64 41.34 -12.25
C ALA A 413 5.82 41.79 -13.49
N PRO A 414 4.76 42.58 -13.30
CA PRO A 414 3.88 43.05 -14.36
C PRO A 414 4.55 44.15 -15.20
N VAL A 415 4.10 44.25 -16.45
CA VAL A 415 4.53 45.20 -17.47
C VAL A 415 4.28 46.65 -17.02
N ALA A 416 5.35 47.45 -16.90
CA ALA A 416 5.33 48.90 -17.07
C ALA A 416 6.67 49.32 -17.69
N ARG A 417 6.60 50.22 -18.69
CA ARG A 417 7.70 50.66 -19.57
C ARG A 417 8.71 51.53 -18.81
N ASP A 418 10.00 51.33 -19.08
CA ASP A 418 11.07 52.29 -18.77
C ASP A 418 11.38 53.16 -20.00
N GLU A 419 11.47 54.48 -19.80
CA GLU A 419 12.32 55.40 -20.56
C GLU A 419 13.41 55.95 -19.63
N GLN A 420 14.67 55.70 -20.03
CA GLN A 420 15.87 56.50 -19.87
C GLN A 420 16.31 57.13 -18.52
N SER A 421 17.49 56.65 -18.09
CA SER A 421 18.73 57.44 -17.90
C SER A 421 19.19 57.84 -16.49
N SER A 422 20.43 57.39 -16.21
CA SER A 422 21.54 58.09 -15.53
C SER A 422 21.74 57.98 -14.00
N PRO A 423 23.01 58.10 -13.52
CA PRO A 423 23.52 57.42 -12.34
C PRO A 423 23.67 58.36 -11.12
N ASN A 424 23.64 57.80 -9.91
CA ASN A 424 24.54 58.10 -8.77
C ASN A 424 23.92 57.81 -7.40
N ARG A 425 24.78 57.31 -6.52
CA ARG A 425 24.84 57.56 -5.06
C ARG A 425 23.82 56.85 -4.16
N ALA A 426 24.35 55.93 -3.36
CA ALA A 426 23.71 55.42 -2.14
C ALA A 426 23.44 56.54 -1.12
N PRO A 427 22.40 56.38 -0.30
CA PRO A 427 22.66 56.44 1.13
C PRO A 427 22.01 55.28 1.89
N VAL A 428 22.79 54.68 2.78
CA VAL A 428 22.34 53.78 3.84
C VAL A 428 21.38 54.54 4.75
N LYS A 429 20.21 53.97 5.01
CA LYS A 429 19.37 54.34 6.15
C LYS A 429 19.02 53.09 6.94
N SER A 430 19.55 53.05 8.15
CA SER A 430 19.28 52.10 9.22
C SER A 430 17.85 52.25 9.74
N GLY A 431 17.15 51.13 9.87
CA GLY A 431 15.86 51.05 10.52
C GLY A 431 15.48 49.59 10.79
N ASP A 432 15.42 49.24 12.07
CA ASP A 432 14.98 47.93 12.58
C ASP A 432 13.59 47.55 12.06
N VAL A 433 13.53 46.44 11.33
CA VAL A 433 12.27 45.79 10.92
C VAL A 433 12.11 44.51 11.73
N PHE A 434 11.75 44.63 13.00
CA PHE A 434 11.07 43.57 13.73
C PHE A 434 10.09 44.20 14.72
N VAL A 435 8.80 44.17 14.37
CA VAL A 435 7.72 44.44 15.31
C VAL A 435 7.44 43.13 16.06
N PRO A 436 7.68 43.02 17.38
CA PRO A 436 7.21 41.89 18.14
C PRO A 436 5.69 41.98 18.31
N SER A 437 5.01 40.85 18.13
CA SER A 437 3.58 40.70 18.39
C SER A 437 3.27 41.04 19.85
N LYS A 438 2.18 41.78 20.08
CA LYS A 438 1.75 42.18 21.42
C LYS A 438 1.50 40.95 22.30
N PRO A 439 2.08 40.85 23.51
CA PRO A 439 1.84 39.73 24.41
C PRO A 439 0.39 39.72 24.89
N SER A 440 -0.21 38.52 24.93
CA SER A 440 -1.57 38.32 25.42
C SER A 440 -1.64 38.57 26.93
N LEU A 441 -2.84 38.85 27.45
CA LEU A 441 -3.05 39.04 28.91
C LEU A 441 -2.58 37.83 29.74
N PHE A 442 -2.61 36.63 29.14
CA PHE A 442 -2.05 35.42 29.74
C PHE A 442 -0.52 35.44 29.84
N ASP A 443 0.19 36.01 28.86
CA ASP A 443 1.66 36.16 28.92
C ASP A 443 2.08 37.18 29.98
N LYS A 444 1.26 38.21 30.21
CA LYS A 444 1.47 39.20 31.29
C LYS A 444 1.19 38.61 32.67
N LEU A 445 0.17 37.75 32.80
CA LEU A 445 -0.12 37.04 34.05
C LEU A 445 0.92 35.96 34.36
N ALA A 446 1.38 35.21 33.35
CA ALA A 446 2.41 34.20 33.51
C ALA A 446 3.76 34.83 33.89
N SER A 447 4.15 35.94 33.25
CA SER A 447 5.37 36.67 33.63
C SER A 447 5.28 37.33 35.01
N ALA A 448 4.12 37.82 35.42
CA ALA A 448 3.91 38.33 36.78
C ALA A 448 3.97 37.22 37.86
N ALA A 449 3.46 36.02 37.56
CA ALA A 449 3.56 34.85 38.44
C ALA A 449 5.00 34.28 38.53
N ILE A 450 5.75 34.35 37.43
CA ILE A 450 7.17 33.94 37.39
C ILE A 450 8.05 34.96 38.12
N ASN A 451 7.79 36.25 37.97
CA ASN A 451 8.57 37.30 38.65
C ASN A 451 8.31 37.38 40.16
N SER A 452 7.13 36.97 40.62
CA SER A 452 6.80 36.87 42.05
C SER A 452 7.35 35.59 42.71
N SER A 453 7.66 34.56 41.93
CA SER A 453 8.24 33.29 42.42
C SER A 453 9.77 33.21 42.26
N SER A 454 10.38 34.04 41.40
CA SER A 454 11.83 34.08 41.19
C SER A 454 12.60 34.81 42.30
N GLN A 455 11.96 35.67 43.10
CA GLN A 455 12.60 36.30 44.27
C GLN A 455 12.66 35.38 45.51
N ALA A 456 11.97 34.23 45.52
CA ALA A 456 11.90 33.34 46.69
C ALA A 456 12.55 31.95 46.50
N LEU A 457 12.96 31.57 45.28
CA LEU A 457 13.42 30.19 44.96
C LEU A 457 14.75 30.13 44.20
N GLY A 458 15.72 30.96 44.59
CA GLY A 458 17.06 30.93 44.02
C GLY A 458 17.97 29.86 44.65
N SER A 459 17.82 28.57 44.31
CA SER A 459 18.90 27.56 44.30
C SER A 459 18.39 26.11 44.14
N SER A 460 18.11 25.65 42.92
CA SER A 460 18.14 24.20 42.64
C SER A 460 18.56 23.91 41.19
N PRO A 461 19.64 23.13 40.97
CA PRO A 461 20.15 22.81 39.63
C PRO A 461 19.21 21.90 38.82
N ALA A 462 18.28 21.19 39.49
CA ALA A 462 17.30 20.32 38.82
C ALA A 462 16.24 21.13 38.05
N LEU A 463 15.84 22.30 38.57
CA LEU A 463 14.84 23.16 37.92
C LEU A 463 15.41 23.89 36.70
N GLN A 464 16.71 24.20 36.70
CA GLN A 464 17.41 24.75 35.54
C GLN A 464 17.60 23.72 34.41
N GLY A 465 17.72 22.43 34.74
CA GLY A 465 17.72 21.35 33.76
C GLY A 465 16.37 21.20 33.06
N ALA A 466 15.27 21.27 33.83
CA ALA A 466 13.90 21.22 33.30
C ALA A 466 13.57 22.44 32.42
N SER A 467 13.97 23.66 32.82
CA SER A 467 13.74 24.86 32.01
C SER A 467 14.53 24.85 30.70
N ARG A 468 15.77 24.32 30.70
CA ARG A 468 16.57 24.13 29.47
C ARG A 468 15.94 23.13 28.51
N ALA A 469 15.41 22.01 29.01
CA ALA A 469 14.73 21.00 28.20
C ALA A 469 13.43 21.54 27.54
N ILE A 470 12.72 22.44 28.23
CA ILE A 470 11.52 23.10 27.69
C ILE A 470 11.88 24.10 26.59
N THR A 471 13.06 24.74 26.67
CA THR A 471 13.50 25.74 25.70
C THR A 471 14.02 25.10 24.40
N SER A 472 14.51 23.85 24.45
CA SER A 472 14.92 23.09 23.27
C SER A 472 13.77 22.42 22.50
N THR A 473 12.54 22.47 23.02
CA THR A 473 11.38 21.84 22.37
C THR A 473 10.73 22.84 21.42
N SER A 474 10.98 22.68 20.11
CA SER A 474 10.34 23.43 19.05
C SER A 474 8.82 23.20 19.02
N GLN A 475 8.11 24.24 18.60
CA GLN A 475 6.65 24.40 18.60
C GLN A 475 5.87 23.14 18.23
N GLY A 476 4.97 22.74 19.14
CA GLY A 476 4.00 21.67 18.92
C GLY A 476 3.04 21.53 20.13
N PRO A 477 1.84 20.93 19.93
CA PRO A 477 0.84 20.79 20.99
C PRO A 477 1.30 19.91 22.17
N ALA A 478 2.22 18.96 21.94
CA ALA A 478 2.85 18.16 23.00
C ALA A 478 3.74 18.99 23.94
N ALA A 479 4.39 20.04 23.42
CA ALA A 479 5.15 20.98 24.25
C ALA A 479 4.22 21.82 25.14
N GLN A 480 2.98 22.07 24.69
CA GLN A 480 1.95 22.77 25.45
C GLN A 480 1.43 21.89 26.60
N GLU A 481 1.18 20.60 26.35
CA GLU A 481 0.75 19.65 27.37
C GLU A 481 1.84 19.36 28.40
N ALA A 482 3.12 19.25 27.97
CA ALA A 482 4.25 19.14 28.90
C ALA A 482 4.36 20.40 29.79
N LYS A 483 4.20 21.60 29.22
CA LYS A 483 4.15 22.86 29.98
C LYS A 483 2.97 22.90 30.95
N GLN A 484 1.79 22.41 30.54
CA GLN A 484 0.60 22.36 31.40
C GLN A 484 0.75 21.32 32.52
N ALA A 485 1.24 20.12 32.24
CA ALA A 485 1.48 19.09 33.24
C ALA A 485 2.53 19.54 34.27
N VAL A 486 3.62 20.17 33.82
CA VAL A 486 4.63 20.75 34.71
C VAL A 486 4.06 21.93 35.50
N SER A 487 3.24 22.80 34.89
CA SER A 487 2.57 23.88 35.64
C SER A 487 1.60 23.34 36.69
N THR A 488 0.89 22.24 36.40
CA THR A 488 -0.05 21.61 37.31
C THR A 488 0.69 20.92 38.46
N ALA A 489 1.81 20.25 38.16
CA ALA A 489 2.70 19.66 39.16
C ALA A 489 3.40 20.71 40.04
N LEU A 490 3.76 21.86 39.48
CA LEU A 490 4.34 22.98 40.23
C LEU A 490 3.29 23.67 41.10
N THR A 491 2.05 23.76 40.62
CA THR A 491 0.90 24.31 41.38
C THR A 491 0.49 23.37 42.51
N SER A 492 0.52 22.05 42.30
CA SER A 492 0.25 21.05 43.35
C SER A 492 1.39 20.97 44.37
N ALA A 493 2.64 21.10 43.94
CA ALA A 493 3.79 21.23 44.84
C ALA A 493 3.70 22.53 45.66
N SER A 494 3.34 23.66 45.04
CA SER A 494 3.14 24.95 45.71
C SER A 494 2.00 24.90 46.74
N THR A 495 0.87 24.26 46.40
CA THR A 495 -0.25 24.10 47.35
C THR A 495 0.08 23.14 48.48
N ALA A 496 0.85 22.08 48.24
CA ALA A 496 1.35 21.20 49.30
C ALA A 496 2.31 21.94 50.25
N VAL A 497 3.19 22.79 49.71
CA VAL A 497 4.12 23.62 50.49
C VAL A 497 3.38 24.73 51.27
N SER A 498 2.25 25.23 50.78
CA SER A 498 1.43 26.25 51.46
C SER A 498 0.66 25.76 52.70
N ARG A 499 0.53 24.44 52.89
CA ARG A 499 -0.18 23.84 54.04
C ARG A 499 0.72 23.59 55.25
N VAL A 500 2.02 23.86 55.13
CA VAL A 500 2.99 23.69 56.21
C VAL A 500 3.33 25.07 56.79
N PRO A 501 3.26 25.28 58.11
CA PRO A 501 3.67 26.54 58.73
C PRO A 501 5.10 26.89 58.34
N SER A 502 5.36 28.17 58.04
CA SER A 502 6.64 28.70 57.54
C SER A 502 7.87 28.40 58.42
N ILE A 503 7.67 27.96 59.66
CA ILE A 503 8.74 27.56 60.60
C ILE A 503 9.35 26.19 60.23
N LEU A 504 8.69 25.36 59.42
CA LEU A 504 9.18 24.02 59.02
C LEU A 504 9.69 23.93 57.57
N GLN A 505 9.78 25.06 56.86
CA GLN A 505 10.33 25.12 55.49
C GLN A 505 11.87 25.10 55.49
N SER A 506 12.46 24.00 55.96
CA SER A 506 13.86 23.68 55.63
C SER A 506 13.91 22.90 54.31
N ALA A 507 14.80 23.33 53.40
CA ALA A 507 14.89 22.97 51.98
C ALA A 507 15.17 21.49 51.62
N HIS A 508 14.94 20.54 52.52
CA HIS A 508 15.25 19.12 52.34
C HIS A 508 14.04 18.18 52.21
N LEU A 509 12.81 18.69 52.17
CA LEU A 509 11.58 17.87 52.18
C LEU A 509 10.81 17.84 50.86
N ILE A 510 11.50 17.92 49.72
CA ILE A 510 10.90 17.39 48.47
C ILE A 510 11.16 15.89 48.50
N SER A 511 10.15 15.11 48.89
CA SER A 511 10.22 13.65 48.97
C SER A 511 10.81 13.05 47.70
N ALA A 512 11.84 12.23 47.83
CA ALA A 512 12.46 11.48 46.74
C ALA A 512 11.43 10.67 45.92
N SER A 513 10.28 10.32 46.52
CA SER A 513 9.17 9.64 45.85
C SER A 513 8.51 10.47 44.74
N THR A 514 8.46 11.79 44.87
CA THR A 514 7.85 12.67 43.87
C THR A 514 8.78 12.83 42.66
N ALA A 515 10.09 12.96 42.91
CA ALA A 515 11.09 12.97 41.84
C ALA A 515 11.15 11.62 41.09
N GLN A 516 11.05 10.50 41.81
CA GLN A 516 10.98 9.16 41.22
C GLN A 516 9.72 8.97 40.36
N SER A 517 8.54 9.42 40.82
CA SER A 517 7.30 9.33 40.05
C SER A 517 7.34 10.09 38.72
N VAL A 518 8.05 11.22 38.69
CA VAL A 518 8.23 12.03 37.46
C VAL A 518 9.23 11.37 36.52
N THR A 519 10.29 10.75 37.04
CA THR A 519 11.25 9.98 36.21
C THR A 519 10.66 8.67 35.67
N ASP A 520 9.81 8.00 36.44
CA ASP A 520 9.17 6.76 36.01
C ASP A 520 8.04 7.05 35.00
N ALA A 521 7.28 8.14 35.20
CA ALA A 521 6.35 8.63 34.18
C ALA A 521 7.05 9.03 32.87
N ALA A 522 8.26 9.61 32.95
CA ALA A 522 9.06 9.96 31.78
C ALA A 522 9.68 8.72 31.07
N LYS A 523 10.00 7.65 31.80
CA LYS A 523 10.46 6.37 31.20
C LYS A 523 9.35 5.55 30.57
N THR A 524 8.10 5.72 31.02
CA THR A 524 6.93 4.98 30.53
C THR A 524 6.26 5.69 29.34
N ALA A 525 6.69 6.90 28.98
CA ALA A 525 6.19 7.64 27.83
C ALA A 525 6.90 7.18 26.53
N PRO A 526 6.17 6.75 25.48
CA PRO A 526 6.80 6.37 24.22
C PRO A 526 7.48 7.58 23.55
N PRO A 527 8.59 7.37 22.82
CA PRO A 527 9.32 8.45 22.16
C PRO A 527 8.42 9.19 21.15
N PRO A 528 8.61 10.51 20.97
CA PRO A 528 7.73 11.36 20.16
C PRO A 528 7.68 10.97 18.67
N ASP A 529 8.70 10.24 18.18
CA ASP A 529 8.75 9.71 16.81
C ASP A 529 7.87 8.46 16.58
N MET A 530 7.33 7.85 17.64
CA MET A 530 6.48 6.65 17.57
C MET A 530 4.97 6.95 17.62
N VAL A 531 4.59 8.18 17.93
CA VAL A 531 3.17 8.59 17.91
C VAL A 531 2.88 9.14 16.52
N ALA A 532 2.55 8.24 15.58
CA ALA A 532 1.87 8.67 14.36
C ALA A 532 0.66 9.51 14.78
N GLU A 533 0.59 10.76 14.33
CA GLU A 533 -0.42 11.78 14.70
C GLU A 533 -1.78 11.21 15.11
N VAL A 534 -1.95 10.82 16.38
CA VAL A 534 -3.27 10.49 16.94
C VAL A 534 -3.94 11.81 17.34
N VAL A 535 -4.08 12.72 16.37
CA VAL A 535 -4.62 14.06 16.61
C VAL A 535 -6.13 14.05 16.35
N GLY A 536 -6.91 14.27 17.41
CA GLY A 536 -8.31 14.66 17.33
C GLY A 536 -9.33 13.51 17.41
N VAL A 537 -9.86 13.07 16.26
CA VAL A 537 -11.05 12.17 16.19
C VAL A 537 -10.77 10.81 16.82
N GLU A 538 -9.55 10.29 16.68
CA GLU A 538 -9.16 8.98 17.18
C GLU A 538 -9.21 8.90 18.71
N GLN A 539 -8.74 9.94 19.41
CA GLN A 539 -8.81 10.02 20.88
C GLN A 539 -10.26 10.09 21.38
N LYS A 540 -11.14 10.79 20.66
CA LYS A 540 -12.57 10.88 21.01
C LYS A 540 -13.28 9.54 20.82
N VAL A 541 -12.97 8.81 19.73
CA VAL A 541 -13.53 7.48 19.48
C VAL A 541 -12.92 6.43 20.42
N ALA A 542 -11.63 6.53 20.76
CA ALA A 542 -10.97 5.62 21.69
C ALA A 542 -11.59 5.63 23.11
N LYS A 543 -12.21 6.75 23.51
CA LYS A 543 -12.99 6.85 24.76
C LYS A 543 -14.30 6.07 24.74
N LEU A 544 -14.90 5.88 23.56
CA LEU A 544 -16.15 5.12 23.36
C LEU A 544 -15.91 3.61 23.21
N VAL A 545 -14.70 3.21 22.81
CA VAL A 545 -14.33 1.80 22.60
C VAL A 545 -13.94 1.13 23.94
N PRO A 546 -14.48 -0.08 24.25
CA PRO A 546 -14.09 -0.85 25.43
C PRO A 546 -12.58 -1.06 25.53
N ALA A 547 -12.02 -1.03 26.74
CA ALA A 547 -10.57 -1.11 26.98
C ALA A 547 -9.92 -2.34 26.33
N VAL A 548 -10.61 -3.49 26.32
CA VAL A 548 -10.13 -4.74 25.72
C VAL A 548 -10.00 -4.65 24.19
N ALA A 549 -10.84 -3.88 23.51
CA ALA A 549 -10.79 -3.68 22.06
C ALA A 549 -9.86 -2.53 21.64
N ARG A 550 -9.47 -1.67 22.59
CA ARG A 550 -8.64 -0.49 22.33
C ARG A 550 -7.24 -0.87 21.83
N GLY A 551 -6.62 -1.90 22.42
CA GLY A 551 -5.33 -2.44 21.95
C GLY A 551 -5.41 -2.84 20.48
N LYS A 552 -6.34 -3.74 20.13
CA LYS A 552 -6.44 -4.26 18.75
C LYS A 552 -6.74 -3.20 17.68
N VAL A 553 -7.53 -2.18 18.01
CA VAL A 553 -8.00 -1.19 17.02
C VAL A 553 -7.02 -0.03 16.82
N PHE A 554 -6.35 0.41 17.89
CA PHE A 554 -5.51 1.61 17.89
C PHE A 554 -4.00 1.34 18.05
N GLU A 555 -3.59 0.10 18.33
CA GLU A 555 -2.17 -0.26 18.36
C GLU A 555 -1.56 -0.21 16.96
N VAL A 556 -0.33 0.29 16.91
CA VAL A 556 0.44 0.37 15.66
C VAL A 556 0.89 -1.03 15.29
N SER A 557 0.49 -1.50 14.10
CA SER A 557 0.86 -2.83 13.61
C SER A 557 2.38 -2.97 13.52
N MET A 558 2.92 -4.10 13.99
CA MET A 558 4.34 -4.39 13.88
C MET A 558 4.80 -4.42 12.41
N GLU A 559 3.93 -4.91 11.51
CA GLU A 559 4.17 -4.90 10.06
C GLU A 559 4.43 -3.49 9.54
N TYR A 560 3.73 -2.48 10.07
CA TYR A 560 3.98 -1.10 9.70
C TYR A 560 5.34 -0.61 10.16
N ARG A 561 5.69 -0.86 11.41
CA ARG A 561 6.97 -0.43 11.99
C ARG A 561 8.15 -0.98 11.21
N VAL A 562 8.08 -2.26 10.87
CA VAL A 562 9.15 -2.96 10.13
C VAL A 562 9.20 -2.51 8.67
N ARG A 563 8.06 -2.53 7.96
CA ARG A 563 7.99 -2.18 6.54
C ARG A 563 8.30 -0.71 6.27
N ASN A 564 8.10 0.18 7.25
CA ASN A 564 8.50 1.58 7.15
C ASN A 564 10.03 1.77 7.21
N ARG A 565 10.76 0.88 7.92
CA ARG A 565 12.23 0.90 7.96
C ARG A 565 12.85 0.30 6.69
N VAL A 566 12.22 -0.74 6.13
CA VAL A 566 12.70 -1.44 4.94
C VAL A 566 11.59 -1.56 3.88
N PRO A 567 11.14 -0.45 3.25
CA PRO A 567 10.01 -0.46 2.34
C PRO A 567 10.30 -1.19 1.02
N ARG A 568 11.56 -1.19 0.55
CA ARG A 568 11.98 -1.80 -0.73
C ARG A 568 12.82 -3.05 -0.49
N ARG A 569 12.37 -3.94 0.41
CA ARG A 569 13.13 -5.14 0.82
C ARG A 569 13.54 -6.01 -0.37
N GLN A 570 12.59 -6.38 -1.23
CA GLN A 570 12.83 -7.34 -2.31
C GLN A 570 13.76 -6.78 -3.38
N GLU A 571 13.57 -5.53 -3.79
CA GLU A 571 14.47 -4.84 -4.72
C GLU A 571 15.90 -4.79 -4.17
N THR A 572 16.03 -4.58 -2.86
CA THR A 572 17.33 -4.54 -2.18
C THR A 572 17.99 -5.90 -2.13
N VAL A 573 17.25 -6.96 -1.80
CA VAL A 573 17.74 -8.35 -1.86
C VAL A 573 18.19 -8.70 -3.28
N CYS A 574 17.37 -8.41 -4.29
CA CYS A 574 17.73 -8.63 -5.70
C CYS A 574 18.99 -7.86 -6.10
N ALA A 575 19.14 -6.59 -5.68
CA ALA A 575 20.33 -5.79 -5.96
C ALA A 575 21.59 -6.35 -5.29
N ILE A 576 21.49 -6.82 -4.04
CA ILE A 576 22.59 -7.45 -3.30
C ILE A 576 23.03 -8.74 -4.00
N GLN A 577 22.07 -9.62 -4.31
CA GLN A 577 22.32 -10.89 -5.00
C GLN A 577 22.93 -10.65 -6.39
N ALA A 578 22.43 -9.67 -7.15
CA ALA A 578 22.96 -9.34 -8.45
C ALA A 578 24.42 -8.86 -8.39
N LEU A 579 24.74 -7.99 -7.42
CA LEU A 579 26.10 -7.50 -7.21
C LEU A 579 27.04 -8.63 -6.79
N SER A 580 26.65 -9.47 -5.83
CA SER A 580 27.48 -10.60 -5.38
C SER A 580 27.72 -11.58 -6.52
N ASN A 581 26.69 -11.98 -7.25
CA ASN A 581 26.81 -12.95 -8.34
C ASN A 581 27.70 -12.43 -9.47
N LEU A 582 27.58 -11.15 -9.85
CA LEU A 582 28.45 -10.55 -10.87
C LEU A 582 29.90 -10.43 -10.38
N ILE A 583 30.12 -10.02 -9.13
CA ILE A 583 31.48 -9.92 -8.59
C ILE A 583 32.15 -11.30 -8.53
N CYS A 584 31.47 -12.31 -8.00
CA CYS A 584 31.98 -13.68 -7.97
C CYS A 584 32.30 -14.20 -9.37
N ALA A 585 31.40 -13.98 -10.34
CA ALA A 585 31.64 -14.37 -11.74
C ALA A 585 32.76 -13.58 -12.42
N SER A 586 33.09 -12.36 -11.94
CA SER A 586 34.09 -11.50 -12.57
C SER A 586 35.52 -12.04 -12.49
N LEU A 587 35.79 -13.03 -11.63
CA LEU A 587 37.12 -13.65 -11.58
C LEU A 587 37.44 -14.41 -12.88
N THR A 588 36.44 -15.04 -13.49
CA THR A 588 36.61 -15.88 -14.70
C THR A 588 36.00 -15.25 -15.95
N GLU A 589 34.95 -14.44 -15.81
CA GLU A 589 34.14 -13.94 -16.93
C GLU A 589 34.40 -12.48 -17.32
N ASP A 590 35.16 -11.70 -16.50
CA ASP A 590 35.48 -10.30 -16.78
C ASP A 590 36.89 -10.15 -17.37
N PRO A 591 37.02 -10.02 -18.71
CA PRO A 591 38.33 -9.93 -19.37
C PRO A 591 39.06 -8.61 -19.08
N TYR A 592 38.34 -7.58 -18.62
CA TYR A 592 38.90 -6.23 -18.42
C TYR A 592 39.09 -5.89 -16.93
N GLY A 593 38.66 -6.76 -16.01
CA GLY A 593 38.77 -6.55 -14.57
C GLY A 593 38.05 -5.30 -14.06
N VAL A 594 37.01 -4.84 -14.76
CA VAL A 594 36.28 -3.61 -14.42
C VAL A 594 35.49 -3.80 -13.12
N ALA A 595 34.88 -4.96 -12.92
CA ALA A 595 34.10 -5.25 -11.71
C ALA A 595 34.97 -5.39 -10.45
N GLN A 596 36.18 -5.92 -10.61
CA GLN A 596 37.11 -6.17 -9.50
C GLN A 596 37.56 -4.88 -8.80
N ARG A 597 37.57 -3.74 -9.52
CA ARG A 597 37.92 -2.42 -8.96
C ARG A 597 36.88 -1.89 -7.97
N ASP A 598 35.63 -2.33 -8.10
CA ASP A 598 34.51 -1.88 -7.26
C ASP A 598 34.30 -2.78 -6.02
N ILE A 599 35.03 -3.89 -5.87
CA ILE A 599 34.88 -4.85 -4.76
C ILE A 599 34.96 -4.17 -3.39
N PRO A 600 35.97 -3.33 -3.07
CA PRO A 600 36.07 -2.70 -1.75
C PRO A 600 34.86 -1.82 -1.44
N LYS A 601 34.37 -1.10 -2.45
CA LYS A 601 33.21 -0.20 -2.33
C LYS A 601 31.92 -0.97 -2.06
N VAL A 602 31.73 -2.11 -2.73
CA VAL A 602 30.55 -2.96 -2.55
C VAL A 602 30.55 -3.63 -1.19
N LEU A 603 31.68 -4.22 -0.77
CA LEU A 603 31.81 -4.85 0.56
C LEU A 603 31.63 -3.84 1.69
N GLU A 604 32.20 -2.63 1.56
CA GLU A 604 31.99 -1.55 2.54
C GLU A 604 30.51 -1.15 2.63
N ALA A 605 29.80 -1.07 1.50
CA ALA A 605 28.37 -0.78 1.49
C ALA A 605 27.55 -1.89 2.18
N PHE A 606 27.88 -3.15 1.93
CA PHE A 606 27.19 -4.29 2.55
C PHE A 606 27.36 -4.31 4.06
N VAL A 607 28.58 -4.16 4.55
CA VAL A 607 28.90 -4.17 5.98
C VAL A 607 28.26 -2.99 6.71
N ARG A 608 28.33 -1.78 6.13
CA ARG A 608 27.67 -0.60 6.71
C ARG A 608 26.16 -0.77 6.81
N TYR A 609 25.53 -1.38 5.80
CA TYR A 609 24.10 -1.60 5.83
C TYR A 609 23.72 -2.68 6.85
N LEU A 610 24.49 -3.77 6.90
CA LEU A 610 24.29 -4.87 7.86
C LEU A 610 24.35 -4.36 9.31
N ALA A 611 25.35 -3.54 9.66
CA ALA A 611 25.48 -2.99 11.01
C ALA A 611 24.28 -2.13 11.44
N ILE A 612 23.68 -1.37 10.50
CA ILE A 612 22.47 -0.60 10.78
C ILE A 612 21.26 -1.55 10.92
N LEU A 613 21.13 -2.55 10.05
CA LEU A 613 20.04 -3.52 10.14
C LEU A 613 20.10 -4.33 11.44
N ASP A 614 21.28 -4.70 11.93
CA ASP A 614 21.43 -5.40 13.22
C ASP A 614 20.89 -4.54 14.38
N SER A 615 21.18 -3.22 14.39
CA SER A 615 20.63 -2.31 15.40
C SER A 615 19.11 -2.16 15.29
N VAL A 616 18.58 -2.03 14.07
CA VAL A 616 17.13 -1.90 13.83
C VAL A 616 16.41 -3.21 14.16
N ALA A 617 17.02 -4.38 13.88
CA ALA A 617 16.47 -5.67 14.22
C ALA A 617 16.33 -5.83 15.74
N ALA A 618 17.35 -5.45 16.51
CA ALA A 618 17.29 -5.49 17.98
C ALA A 618 16.20 -4.56 18.55
N GLU A 619 16.11 -3.33 18.03
CA GLU A 619 15.04 -2.40 18.40
C GLU A 619 13.65 -2.98 18.10
N MET A 620 13.46 -3.56 16.91
CA MET A 620 12.18 -4.11 16.49
C MET A 620 11.83 -5.42 17.22
N GLN A 621 12.81 -6.25 17.58
CA GLN A 621 12.57 -7.44 18.40
C GLN A 621 12.11 -7.05 19.80
N SER A 622 12.77 -6.07 20.44
CA SER A 622 12.34 -5.56 21.75
C SER A 622 10.92 -4.98 21.69
N ALA A 623 10.58 -4.32 20.58
CA ALA A 623 9.24 -3.82 20.34
C ALA A 623 8.20 -4.93 20.12
N ALA A 624 8.58 -6.05 19.50
CA ALA A 624 7.70 -7.20 19.28
C ALA A 624 7.34 -7.90 20.60
N GLU A 625 8.27 -7.94 21.55
CA GLU A 625 8.03 -8.50 22.90
C GLU A 625 7.07 -7.64 23.74
N GLN A 626 7.04 -6.33 23.47
CA GLN A 626 6.17 -5.37 24.15
C GLN A 626 4.76 -5.28 23.55
N VAL A 627 4.46 -6.03 22.48
CA VAL A 627 3.12 -6.03 21.84
C VAL A 627 2.07 -6.52 22.81
N VAL A 628 0.95 -5.79 22.89
CA VAL A 628 -0.17 -6.10 23.79
C VAL A 628 -0.98 -7.25 23.20
N GLY A 629 -0.69 -8.47 23.62
CA GLY A 629 -1.33 -9.64 23.04
C GLY A 629 -1.01 -10.96 23.73
N GLY A 630 -1.65 -12.03 23.28
CA GLY A 630 -1.28 -13.38 23.68
C GLY A 630 0.08 -13.81 23.10
N ARG A 631 0.61 -14.95 23.56
CA ARG A 631 1.88 -15.52 23.04
C ARG A 631 1.90 -15.66 21.52
N GLU A 632 0.77 -16.02 20.92
CA GLU A 632 0.64 -16.17 19.46
C GLU A 632 0.80 -14.84 18.70
N GLU A 633 0.33 -13.73 19.26
CA GLU A 633 0.42 -12.41 18.63
C GLU A 633 1.87 -11.87 18.71
N GLN A 634 2.56 -12.11 19.83
CA GLN A 634 3.99 -11.81 19.98
C GLN A 634 4.85 -12.66 19.05
N GLU A 635 4.58 -13.97 18.95
CA GLU A 635 5.28 -14.85 18.01
C GLU A 635 5.05 -14.42 16.56
N ARG A 636 3.83 -14.00 16.20
CA ARG A 636 3.57 -13.44 14.87
C ARG A 636 4.37 -12.16 14.63
N ALA A 637 4.42 -11.25 15.60
CA ALA A 637 5.19 -10.02 15.50
C ALA A 637 6.69 -10.30 15.30
N ARG A 638 7.26 -11.26 16.06
CA ARG A 638 8.65 -11.69 15.90
C ARG A 638 8.92 -12.28 14.52
N ARG A 639 8.04 -13.17 14.02
CA ARG A 639 8.18 -13.75 12.67
C ARG A 639 8.16 -12.69 11.57
N VAL A 640 7.39 -11.61 11.73
CA VAL A 640 7.39 -10.49 10.78
C VAL A 640 8.73 -9.76 10.76
N VAL A 641 9.32 -9.49 11.93
CA VAL A 641 10.65 -8.85 12.03
C VAL A 641 11.71 -9.73 11.36
N GLU A 642 11.71 -11.02 11.68
CA GLU A 642 12.66 -12.00 11.14
C GLU A 642 12.50 -12.16 9.63
N ARG A 643 11.27 -12.23 9.12
CA ARG A 643 11.02 -12.29 7.68
C ARG A 643 11.52 -11.04 6.96
N GLU A 644 11.06 -9.86 7.36
CA GLU A 644 11.30 -8.65 6.56
C GLU A 644 12.74 -8.11 6.70
N ILE A 645 13.33 -8.14 7.91
CA ILE A 645 14.68 -7.64 8.16
C ILE A 645 15.71 -8.75 7.98
N GLY A 646 15.40 -9.96 8.47
CA GLY A 646 16.31 -11.10 8.40
C GLY A 646 16.64 -11.50 6.97
N GLU A 647 15.68 -11.49 6.04
CA GLU A 647 15.97 -11.76 4.62
C GLU A 647 17.03 -10.81 4.03
N VAL A 648 16.99 -9.53 4.39
CA VAL A 648 17.99 -8.55 3.91
C VAL A 648 19.33 -8.76 4.61
N GLN A 649 19.33 -9.05 5.92
CA GLN A 649 20.55 -9.39 6.66
C GLN A 649 21.23 -10.65 6.08
N ASP A 650 20.44 -11.68 5.78
CA ASP A 650 20.93 -12.94 5.23
C ASP A 650 21.45 -12.76 3.80
N ALA A 651 20.75 -11.97 2.96
CA ALA A 651 21.24 -11.61 1.64
C ALA A 651 22.60 -10.88 1.70
N LEU A 652 22.76 -9.92 2.63
CA LEU A 652 24.02 -9.19 2.83
C LEU A 652 25.14 -10.10 3.33
N ARG A 653 24.86 -10.95 4.33
CA ARG A 653 25.83 -11.88 4.90
C ARG A 653 26.27 -12.90 3.85
N ASN A 654 25.33 -13.52 3.15
CA ASN A 654 25.63 -14.52 2.12
C ASN A 654 26.36 -13.89 0.93
N GLY A 655 25.93 -12.70 0.48
CA GLY A 655 26.60 -11.97 -0.60
C GLY A 655 28.03 -11.55 -0.25
N ALA A 656 28.25 -11.03 0.96
CA ALA A 656 29.59 -10.68 1.43
C ALA A 656 30.49 -11.92 1.57
N LYS A 657 29.98 -13.00 2.18
CA LYS A 657 30.70 -14.26 2.31
C LYS A 657 31.12 -14.82 0.96
N ALA A 658 30.19 -14.91 0.00
CA ALA A 658 30.47 -15.42 -1.34
C ALA A 658 31.59 -14.65 -2.06
N ILE A 659 31.62 -13.32 -1.91
CA ILE A 659 32.69 -12.49 -2.49
C ILE A 659 34.03 -12.78 -1.77
N LEU A 660 34.03 -12.85 -0.43
CA LEU A 660 35.25 -13.08 0.34
C LEU A 660 35.85 -14.48 0.09
N THR A 661 35.00 -15.49 -0.09
CA THR A 661 35.46 -16.86 -0.38
C THR A 661 36.05 -16.98 -1.78
N GLU A 662 35.40 -16.38 -2.78
CA GLU A 662 35.90 -16.42 -4.17
C GLU A 662 37.19 -15.61 -4.36
N PHE A 663 37.32 -14.48 -3.65
CA PHE A 663 38.50 -13.62 -3.75
C PHE A 663 39.54 -13.85 -2.65
N ALA A 664 39.47 -14.97 -1.92
CA ALA A 664 40.29 -15.24 -0.73
C ALA A 664 41.80 -15.01 -0.96
N GLU A 665 42.32 -15.49 -2.09
CA GLU A 665 43.74 -15.37 -2.47
C GLU A 665 44.16 -13.92 -2.78
N TYR A 666 43.21 -13.08 -3.18
CA TYR A 666 43.43 -11.70 -3.61
C TYR A 666 43.07 -10.67 -2.53
N LEU A 667 42.57 -11.10 -1.37
CA LEU A 667 42.12 -10.19 -0.30
C LEU A 667 43.22 -9.23 0.19
N GLY A 668 44.49 -9.65 0.17
CA GLY A 668 45.62 -8.81 0.57
C GLY A 668 45.86 -7.59 -0.33
N SER A 669 45.30 -7.59 -1.54
CA SER A 669 45.40 -6.45 -2.48
C SER A 669 44.38 -5.34 -2.19
N PHE A 670 43.29 -5.65 -1.49
CA PHE A 670 42.23 -4.70 -1.18
C PHE A 670 42.51 -3.96 0.12
N ARG A 671 42.26 -2.64 0.12
CA ARG A 671 42.35 -1.81 1.33
C ARG A 671 40.97 -1.55 1.90
N PHE A 672 40.78 -1.92 3.16
CA PHE A 672 39.53 -1.70 3.90
C PHE A 672 39.76 -0.77 5.11
N PRO A 673 38.76 0.04 5.49
CA PRO A 673 38.77 0.71 6.78
C PRO A 673 38.80 -0.31 7.93
N THR A 674 39.52 -0.03 9.01
CA THR A 674 39.74 -0.96 10.14
C THR A 674 38.46 -1.56 10.73
N LYS A 675 37.41 -0.73 10.90
CA LYS A 675 36.10 -1.18 11.40
C LYS A 675 35.45 -2.19 10.44
N VAL A 676 35.50 -1.91 9.14
CA VAL A 676 34.92 -2.78 8.10
C VAL A 676 35.70 -4.09 8.02
N ALA A 677 37.03 -4.03 8.07
CA ALA A 677 37.90 -5.21 8.08
C ALA A 677 37.57 -6.15 9.26
N SER A 678 37.40 -5.61 10.47
CA SER A 678 37.05 -6.42 11.65
C SER A 678 35.69 -7.13 11.52
N GLN A 679 34.70 -6.47 10.91
CA GLN A 679 33.38 -7.07 10.68
C GLN A 679 33.42 -8.09 9.55
N LEU A 680 34.21 -7.87 8.49
CA LEU A 680 34.42 -8.86 7.43
C LEU A 680 35.12 -10.11 7.98
N GLN A 681 36.12 -9.95 8.86
CA GLN A 681 36.80 -11.07 9.50
C GLN A 681 35.81 -11.89 10.35
N LEU A 682 34.96 -11.24 11.14
CA LEU A 682 33.90 -11.92 11.88
C LEU A 682 32.97 -12.73 10.96
N LEU A 683 32.63 -12.21 9.78
CA LEU A 683 31.78 -12.91 8.81
C LEU A 683 32.45 -14.15 8.21
N VAL A 684 33.77 -14.11 8.02
CA VAL A 684 34.56 -15.28 7.55
C VAL A 684 34.65 -16.33 8.66
N ASP A 685 34.97 -15.92 9.88
CA ASP A 685 35.15 -16.82 11.03
C ASP A 685 33.85 -17.55 11.40
N TYR A 686 32.70 -16.89 11.28
CA TYR A 686 31.38 -17.49 11.54
C TYR A 686 30.96 -18.56 10.51
N GLY A 687 31.67 -18.69 9.38
CA GLY A 687 31.39 -19.65 8.32
C GLY A 687 32.34 -20.85 8.26
N GLY A 688 33.33 -20.92 9.15
CA GLY A 688 34.37 -21.95 9.16
C GLY A 688 34.04 -23.26 9.91
N ASN A 689 32.79 -23.46 10.34
CA ASN A 689 32.32 -24.68 11.01
C ASN A 689 31.24 -25.40 10.21
#